data_AF-A0A7J6ERZ4-F1
#
_entry.id   AF-A0A7J6ERZ4-F1
#
_cell.length_a   1.000
_cell.length_b   1.000
_cell.length_c   1.000
_cell.angle_alpha   90.00
_cell.angle_beta   90.00
_cell.angle_gamma   90.00
#
_symmetry.space_group_name_H-M   'P 1'
#
loop_
_entity.id
_entity.type
_entity.pdbx_description
1 polymer ?
#
loop_
_entity_poly.entity_id
_entity_poly.type
_entity_poly.pdbx_seq_one_letter_code
_entity_poly.pdbx_strand_id
1 'polypeptide(L)'
;MDLCHIVSERKFCWQLKMSLIWFPLLFICLGGFPFGHAQKFSTRPAVVNIGAIFTFDSTIGRVAKIAIEEAVKDVNSNSSILQGTKLLVTMQNSNCSGFLGMVEALKLMEKDIIAIVGPQSSVVAHIVSHVAKELQVPLLSFAATDPTLTSLQFPYFVRTIQSDLYQMTAVADVIDYYGWKEIITIYIDDDYGRNGISALGDQLAQRRCKISYKVPIPPGLEVSRSEILDRLVNVALMESRVIVLHVNPDSGFMVFRVAQYLRMMGNGFVWIATDWLSSVLDSRSPLPSDIMQSMQGVLVLRHHTPESDKKRAFASRWAKLTGGSLGLSSYGLYAYDSVWLVAHAIDAFFNQGGVISFSNDSNIKNLEGGQLRLDALSIFDGGDLLLDNILHSNLVGLTGPIRFNSERSLVLPAFDVINVIGTGFRRIGYWSNYSGLSTIPPEALYDRPPNRSMANQKLYAVIWPGETTVKPRGWVFPNNGKQLRIGVPNRVSFKEFVSKVQGTENLFKGFCIDVFVAAVGLLPYAVPYRFIPFGDGHENPSYTELVTKITTGFFDAAVGDIAIVTNRTRIVDFTQPYVASGLVVVAPFKKLNTGAWAFLRPFNGLMWAVTATFFIVVGIVVWILEHRINDEFRGPPKRQLITIL
;
A
#
# COMPACT_ATOMS: atom_id res chain seq x y z
N MET A 1 -32.32 -12.05 61.24
CA MET A 1 -32.84 -10.81 60.63
C MET A 1 -33.01 -11.11 59.14
N ASP A 2 -34.06 -11.80 58.68
CA ASP A 2 -35.53 -11.76 58.97
C ASP A 2 -36.20 -10.59 58.23
N LEU A 3 -37.37 -10.69 57.57
CA LEU A 3 -38.40 -11.77 57.44
C LEU A 3 -38.62 -12.14 55.93
N CYS A 4 -39.07 -13.33 55.50
CA CYS A 4 -40.36 -14.06 55.71
C CYS A 4 -41.61 -13.33 55.13
N HIS A 5 -42.63 -13.96 54.51
CA HIS A 5 -43.06 -15.38 54.29
C HIS A 5 -43.56 -15.58 52.80
N ILE A 6 -44.28 -16.61 52.29
CA ILE A 6 -45.00 -17.85 52.73
C ILE A 6 -45.04 -18.85 51.52
N VAL A 7 -44.83 -20.19 51.67
CA VAL A 7 -45.81 -21.34 51.66
C VAL A 7 -46.75 -21.40 50.43
N SER A 8 -46.93 -22.51 49.67
CA SER A 8 -47.00 -23.98 49.95
C SER A 8 -46.44 -24.83 48.76
N GLU A 9 -46.17 -26.16 48.69
CA GLU A 9 -46.55 -27.43 49.41
C GLU A 9 -48.01 -27.94 49.13
N ARG A 10 -48.36 -29.18 48.71
CA ARG A 10 -47.75 -30.54 48.56
C ARG A 10 -48.42 -31.33 47.39
N LYS A 11 -47.74 -32.20 46.62
CA LYS A 11 -47.45 -33.66 46.81
C LYS A 11 -48.62 -34.61 47.18
N PHE A 12 -48.97 -35.57 46.31
CA PHE A 12 -49.11 -37.05 46.53
C PHE A 12 -49.74 -37.75 45.28
N CYS A 13 -49.82 -39.08 45.12
CA CYS A 13 -48.78 -40.16 45.08
C CYS A 13 -49.39 -41.49 44.53
N TRP A 14 -48.56 -42.54 44.39
CA TRP A 14 -48.87 -44.01 44.41
C TRP A 14 -49.27 -44.84 43.16
N GLN A 15 -48.37 -45.81 42.86
CA GLN A 15 -48.57 -47.26 42.53
C GLN A 15 -49.32 -47.73 41.24
N LEU A 16 -49.31 -49.04 40.88
CA LEU A 16 -48.23 -49.99 40.46
C LEU A 16 -48.88 -51.36 40.07
N LYS A 17 -48.24 -52.13 39.17
CA LYS A 17 -48.59 -53.50 38.69
C LYS A 17 -49.76 -53.58 37.67
N MET A 18 -49.79 -54.38 36.59
CA MET A 18 -49.05 -55.57 36.06
C MET A 18 -49.80 -56.92 36.21
N SER A 19 -50.43 -57.39 35.11
CA SER A 19 -50.89 -58.77 34.81
C SER A 19 -51.43 -58.78 33.35
N LEU A 20 -50.85 -59.42 32.32
CA LEU A 20 -50.67 -60.85 31.95
C LEU A 20 -51.78 -61.45 31.03
N ILE A 21 -51.43 -61.63 29.74
CA ILE A 21 -51.75 -62.74 28.78
C ILE A 21 -53.24 -62.97 28.35
N TRP A 22 -53.48 -63.12 27.03
CA TRP A 22 -54.16 -64.27 26.33
C TRP A 22 -54.71 -63.90 24.91
N PHE A 23 -53.98 -64.40 23.91
CA PHE A 23 -54.22 -64.86 22.51
C PHE A 23 -55.67 -64.93 21.86
N PRO A 24 -55.83 -65.21 20.52
CA PRO A 24 -56.41 -64.22 19.57
C PRO A 24 -57.58 -64.76 18.67
N LEU A 25 -57.67 -64.26 17.42
CA LEU A 25 -58.35 -64.79 16.20
C LEU A 25 -59.84 -64.48 15.93
N LEU A 26 -60.09 -63.49 15.04
CA LEU A 26 -60.77 -63.65 13.73
C LEU A 26 -60.51 -62.35 12.91
N PHE A 27 -59.86 -62.30 11.73
CA PHE A 27 -60.07 -62.89 10.40
C PHE A 27 -61.21 -62.26 9.55
N ILE A 28 -60.82 -61.42 8.56
CA ILE A 28 -61.50 -61.07 7.28
C ILE A 28 -62.89 -60.39 7.40
N CYS A 29 -63.11 -59.15 6.90
CA CYS A 29 -63.16 -58.81 5.48
C CYS A 29 -63.18 -57.27 5.21
N LEU A 30 -63.04 -56.87 3.94
CA LEU A 30 -63.09 -55.48 3.40
C LEU A 30 -61.93 -54.56 3.88
N GLY A 31 -61.34 -53.69 3.06
CA GLY A 31 -61.42 -53.48 1.61
C GLY A 31 -60.33 -52.48 1.22
N GLY A 32 -59.51 -52.78 0.20
CA GLY A 32 -58.19 -52.14 0.07
C GLY A 32 -58.15 -50.78 -0.60
N PHE A 33 -57.43 -49.84 0.00
CA PHE A 33 -56.68 -48.79 -0.70
C PHE A 33 -55.24 -48.76 -0.15
N PRO A 34 -54.21 -49.05 -0.96
CA PRO A 34 -52.83 -48.80 -0.53
C PRO A 34 -52.62 -47.29 -0.48
N PHE A 35 -52.25 -46.77 0.69
CA PHE A 35 -51.77 -45.39 0.83
C PHE A 35 -50.37 -45.31 0.22
N GLY A 36 -50.32 -45.27 -1.11
CA GLY A 36 -49.12 -45.09 -1.89
C GLY A 36 -48.43 -43.82 -1.43
N HIS A 37 -47.30 -43.97 -0.75
CA HIS A 37 -46.41 -42.87 -0.48
C HIS A 37 -45.86 -42.40 -1.82
N ALA A 38 -46.56 -41.43 -2.41
CA ALA A 38 -46.10 -40.72 -3.59
C ALA A 38 -44.82 -39.97 -3.20
N GLN A 39 -43.68 -40.62 -3.38
CA GLN A 39 -42.42 -39.93 -3.54
C GLN A 39 -42.66 -38.88 -4.61
N LYS A 40 -42.64 -37.60 -4.23
CA LYS A 40 -42.44 -36.51 -5.17
C LYS A 40 -41.03 -36.70 -5.73
N PHE A 41 -40.92 -37.51 -6.78
CA PHE A 41 -39.79 -37.43 -7.69
C PHE A 41 -39.80 -36.00 -8.24
N SER A 42 -38.96 -35.15 -7.65
CA SER A 42 -38.54 -33.93 -8.32
C SER A 42 -37.83 -34.39 -9.60
N THR A 43 -38.55 -34.34 -10.72
CA THR A 43 -38.04 -34.76 -12.02
C THR A 43 -37.04 -33.71 -12.48
N ARG A 44 -35.81 -33.84 -11.98
CA ARG A 44 -34.64 -33.06 -12.39
C ARG A 44 -34.62 -32.97 -13.92
N PRO A 45 -34.40 -31.78 -14.50
CA PRO A 45 -34.40 -31.63 -15.95
C PRO A 45 -33.25 -32.43 -16.57
N ALA A 46 -33.50 -33.06 -17.72
CA ALA A 46 -32.50 -33.89 -18.40
C ALA A 46 -31.27 -33.09 -18.88
N VAL A 47 -31.44 -31.77 -19.10
CA VAL A 47 -30.37 -30.83 -19.47
C VAL A 47 -30.58 -29.53 -18.68
N VAL A 48 -29.49 -28.90 -18.25
CA VAL A 48 -29.46 -27.54 -17.70
C VAL A 48 -28.51 -26.68 -18.54
N ASN A 49 -28.99 -25.51 -18.97
CA ASN A 49 -28.21 -24.54 -19.74
C ASN A 49 -27.66 -23.45 -18.80
N ILE A 50 -26.35 -23.21 -18.87
CA ILE A 50 -25.71 -22.03 -18.30
C ILE A 50 -24.93 -21.28 -19.39
N GLY A 51 -24.75 -19.98 -19.20
CA GLY A 51 -23.95 -19.16 -20.08
C GLY A 51 -22.47 -19.16 -19.70
N ALA A 52 -21.61 -18.87 -20.68
CA ALA A 52 -20.29 -18.31 -20.43
C ALA A 52 -20.00 -17.17 -21.42
N ILE A 53 -19.38 -16.10 -20.97
CA ILE A 53 -19.07 -14.93 -21.81
C ILE A 53 -17.67 -14.42 -21.47
N PHE A 54 -16.75 -14.35 -22.44
CA PHE A 54 -15.37 -13.87 -22.24
C PHE A 54 -14.70 -13.61 -23.60
N THR A 55 -13.38 -13.39 -23.65
CA THR A 55 -12.68 -12.98 -24.88
C THR A 55 -11.78 -14.09 -25.40
N PHE A 56 -12.31 -14.93 -26.28
CA PHE A 56 -11.68 -16.21 -26.68
C PHE A 56 -10.23 -16.08 -27.16
N ASP A 57 -9.91 -15.03 -27.92
CA ASP A 57 -8.61 -14.88 -28.57
C ASP A 57 -7.53 -14.23 -27.68
N SER A 58 -7.89 -13.77 -26.48
CA SER A 58 -6.96 -13.19 -25.50
C SER A 58 -6.11 -14.25 -24.78
N THR A 59 -5.03 -13.86 -24.12
CA THR A 59 -4.16 -14.79 -23.34
C THR A 59 -4.95 -15.58 -22.30
N ILE A 60 -5.80 -14.90 -21.51
CA ILE A 60 -6.63 -15.55 -20.49
C ILE A 60 -7.72 -16.40 -21.15
N GLY A 61 -8.44 -15.85 -22.15
CA GLY A 61 -9.56 -16.53 -22.78
C GLY A 61 -9.22 -17.83 -23.51
N ARG A 62 -8.03 -17.93 -24.13
CA ARG A 62 -7.55 -19.19 -24.74
C ARG A 62 -7.41 -20.31 -23.73
N VAL A 63 -6.94 -19.99 -22.53
CA VAL A 63 -6.82 -20.95 -21.41
C VAL A 63 -8.20 -21.23 -20.81
N ALA A 64 -8.98 -20.18 -20.51
CA ALA A 64 -10.29 -20.29 -19.89
C ALA A 64 -11.28 -21.11 -20.74
N LYS A 65 -11.24 -21.00 -22.07
CA LYS A 65 -12.10 -21.80 -22.97
C LYS A 65 -11.89 -23.30 -22.79
N ILE A 66 -10.65 -23.77 -22.92
CA ILE A 66 -10.32 -25.19 -22.77
C ILE A 66 -10.60 -25.65 -21.33
N ALA A 67 -10.32 -24.79 -20.33
CA ALA A 67 -10.59 -25.10 -18.93
C ALA A 67 -12.09 -25.31 -18.64
N ILE A 68 -12.96 -24.46 -19.19
CA ILE A 68 -14.42 -24.61 -19.09
C ILE A 68 -14.89 -25.85 -19.86
N GLU A 69 -14.38 -26.09 -21.08
CA GLU A 69 -14.72 -27.28 -21.87
C GLU A 69 -14.31 -28.59 -21.18
N GLU A 70 -13.17 -28.63 -20.47
CA GLU A 70 -12.76 -29.78 -19.67
C GLU A 70 -13.60 -29.92 -18.39
N ALA A 71 -13.89 -28.83 -17.67
CA ALA A 71 -14.73 -28.87 -16.48
C ALA A 71 -16.14 -29.42 -16.79
N VAL A 72 -16.72 -29.04 -17.93
CA VAL A 72 -18.01 -29.58 -18.40
C VAL A 72 -17.95 -31.08 -18.70
N LYS A 73 -16.82 -31.59 -19.18
CA LYS A 73 -16.62 -33.05 -19.39
C LYS A 73 -16.47 -33.79 -18.06
N ASP A 74 -15.71 -33.24 -17.11
CA ASP A 74 -15.50 -33.86 -15.81
C ASP A 74 -16.77 -33.84 -14.93
N VAL A 75 -17.54 -32.75 -14.97
CA VAL A 75 -18.87 -32.67 -14.30
C VAL A 75 -19.83 -33.70 -14.90
N ASN A 76 -19.99 -33.73 -16.24
CA ASN A 76 -20.94 -34.64 -16.90
C ASN A 76 -20.53 -36.13 -16.87
N SER A 77 -19.30 -36.46 -16.49
CA SER A 77 -18.84 -37.84 -16.30
C SER A 77 -18.81 -38.28 -14.83
N ASN A 78 -19.02 -37.37 -13.88
CA ASN A 78 -19.08 -37.69 -12.46
C ASN A 78 -20.50 -38.05 -12.02
N SER A 79 -20.72 -39.30 -11.64
CA SER A 79 -22.02 -39.80 -11.17
C SER A 79 -22.44 -39.33 -9.76
N SER A 80 -21.59 -38.60 -9.02
CA SER A 80 -21.94 -38.02 -7.71
C SER A 80 -22.51 -36.61 -7.76
N ILE A 81 -22.62 -35.99 -8.94
CA ILE A 81 -23.11 -34.61 -9.13
C ILE A 81 -24.09 -34.58 -10.31
N LEU A 82 -25.12 -33.73 -10.26
CA LEU A 82 -26.14 -33.56 -11.30
C LEU A 82 -26.74 -34.89 -11.79
N GLN A 83 -27.01 -35.82 -10.87
CA GLN A 83 -27.63 -37.12 -11.18
C GLN A 83 -28.90 -36.95 -12.03
N GLY A 84 -28.92 -37.57 -13.21
CA GLY A 84 -30.01 -37.48 -14.20
C GLY A 84 -29.99 -36.23 -15.11
N THR A 85 -29.06 -35.30 -14.90
CA THR A 85 -29.05 -33.96 -15.51
C THR A 85 -27.71 -33.67 -16.19
N LYS A 86 -27.75 -33.35 -17.49
CA LYS A 86 -26.55 -32.94 -18.24
C LYS A 86 -26.34 -31.44 -18.15
N LEU A 87 -25.15 -30.99 -17.74
CA LEU A 87 -24.76 -29.58 -17.80
C LEU A 87 -24.35 -29.21 -19.24
N LEU A 88 -24.94 -28.14 -19.77
CA LEU A 88 -24.60 -27.51 -21.04
C LEU A 88 -24.10 -26.09 -20.79
N VAL A 89 -23.01 -25.70 -21.46
CA VAL A 89 -22.46 -24.33 -21.40
C VAL A 89 -22.50 -23.70 -22.79
N THR A 90 -23.29 -22.64 -22.93
CA THR A 90 -23.34 -21.83 -24.15
C THR A 90 -22.32 -20.69 -24.05
N MET A 91 -21.26 -20.72 -24.88
CA MET A 91 -20.20 -19.71 -24.85
C MET A 91 -20.41 -18.57 -25.84
N GLN A 92 -20.07 -17.33 -25.44
CA GLN A 92 -20.16 -16.11 -26.25
C GLN A 92 -18.87 -15.27 -26.16
N ASN A 93 -18.50 -14.58 -27.25
CA ASN A 93 -17.25 -13.80 -27.34
C ASN A 93 -17.51 -12.29 -27.16
N SER A 94 -17.13 -11.72 -26.00
CA SER A 94 -17.32 -10.29 -25.71
C SER A 94 -16.28 -9.36 -26.35
N ASN A 95 -15.19 -9.91 -26.89
CA ASN A 95 -14.06 -9.18 -27.48
C ASN A 95 -13.50 -8.05 -26.58
N CYS A 96 -13.60 -8.21 -25.25
CA CYS A 96 -13.31 -7.20 -24.20
C CYS A 96 -14.04 -5.85 -24.33
N SER A 97 -14.93 -5.67 -25.30
CA SER A 97 -15.67 -4.43 -25.55
C SER A 97 -16.94 -4.41 -24.71
N GLY A 98 -17.17 -3.33 -23.96
CA GLY A 98 -18.38 -3.18 -23.14
C GLY A 98 -19.68 -3.28 -23.97
N PHE A 99 -19.70 -2.67 -25.15
CA PHE A 99 -20.86 -2.71 -26.06
C PHE A 99 -21.11 -4.11 -26.63
N LEU A 100 -20.07 -4.79 -27.15
CA LEU A 100 -20.23 -6.15 -27.69
C LEU A 100 -20.54 -7.16 -26.58
N GLY A 101 -19.92 -7.02 -25.41
CA GLY A 101 -20.21 -7.82 -24.23
C GLY A 101 -21.66 -7.68 -23.75
N MET A 102 -22.26 -6.48 -23.84
CA MET A 102 -23.68 -6.28 -23.59
C MET A 102 -24.56 -7.01 -24.61
N VAL A 103 -24.30 -6.82 -25.91
CA VAL A 103 -25.06 -7.46 -27.00
C VAL A 103 -24.98 -8.99 -26.91
N GLU A 104 -23.80 -9.54 -26.65
CA GLU A 104 -23.61 -10.98 -26.53
C GLU A 104 -24.16 -11.57 -25.21
N ALA A 105 -24.27 -10.78 -24.14
CA ALA A 105 -24.96 -11.18 -22.92
C ALA A 105 -26.48 -11.22 -23.10
N LEU A 106 -27.08 -10.24 -23.79
CA LEU A 106 -28.52 -10.27 -24.10
C LEU A 106 -28.88 -11.51 -24.94
N LYS A 107 -28.13 -11.80 -26.00
CA LYS A 107 -28.22 -13.04 -26.82
C LYS A 107 -27.97 -14.34 -26.04
N LEU A 108 -27.41 -14.25 -24.83
CA LEU A 108 -27.17 -15.38 -23.95
C LEU A 108 -28.34 -15.59 -23.00
N MET A 109 -28.86 -14.50 -22.42
CA MET A 109 -30.07 -14.48 -21.59
C MET A 109 -31.33 -14.92 -22.36
N GLU A 110 -31.44 -14.60 -23.65
CA GLU A 110 -32.47 -15.10 -24.61
C GLU A 110 -32.56 -16.65 -24.72
N LYS A 111 -31.74 -17.42 -23.99
CA LYS A 111 -31.63 -18.89 -24.06
C LYS A 111 -31.95 -19.56 -22.72
N ASP A 112 -32.73 -18.90 -21.86
CA ASP A 112 -33.20 -19.40 -20.57
C ASP A 112 -32.07 -20.03 -19.73
N ILE A 113 -30.98 -19.27 -19.57
CA ILE A 113 -29.82 -19.67 -18.77
C ILE A 113 -30.02 -19.33 -17.29
N ILE A 114 -29.64 -20.26 -16.40
CA ILE A 114 -29.80 -20.04 -14.95
C ILE A 114 -28.56 -19.45 -14.25
N ALA A 115 -27.43 -19.37 -14.94
CA ALA A 115 -26.18 -18.77 -14.42
C ALA A 115 -25.26 -18.35 -15.58
N ILE A 116 -24.30 -17.46 -15.31
CA ILE A 116 -23.22 -17.09 -16.25
C ILE A 116 -21.85 -17.29 -15.60
N VAL A 117 -20.91 -17.90 -16.33
CA VAL A 117 -19.47 -17.95 -15.99
C VAL A 117 -18.71 -16.88 -16.79
N GLY A 118 -18.03 -15.97 -16.08
CA GLY A 118 -17.42 -14.76 -16.63
C GLY A 118 -18.13 -13.47 -16.17
N PRO A 119 -17.88 -12.31 -16.78
CA PRO A 119 -16.95 -12.09 -17.89
C PRO A 119 -15.50 -11.90 -17.47
N GLN A 120 -14.61 -11.90 -18.45
CA GLN A 120 -13.17 -11.72 -18.27
C GLN A 120 -12.76 -10.26 -18.05
N SER A 121 -13.35 -9.31 -18.79
CA SER A 121 -13.06 -7.88 -18.64
C SER A 121 -13.97 -7.27 -17.58
N SER A 122 -13.40 -6.49 -16.64
CA SER A 122 -14.18 -5.76 -15.64
C SER A 122 -15.14 -4.73 -16.25
N VAL A 123 -14.77 -4.13 -17.39
CA VAL A 123 -15.65 -3.23 -18.16
C VAL A 123 -16.90 -3.97 -18.64
N VAL A 124 -16.73 -5.20 -19.13
CA VAL A 124 -17.86 -6.07 -19.48
C VAL A 124 -18.60 -6.54 -18.23
N ALA A 125 -17.91 -6.78 -17.12
CA ALA A 125 -18.54 -7.19 -15.87
C ALA A 125 -19.49 -6.14 -15.31
N HIS A 126 -19.12 -4.85 -15.30
CA HIS A 126 -20.00 -3.76 -14.86
C HIS A 126 -21.30 -3.73 -15.65
N ILE A 127 -21.20 -3.81 -16.99
CA ILE A 127 -22.36 -3.70 -17.88
C ILE A 127 -23.24 -4.96 -17.81
N VAL A 128 -22.65 -6.16 -17.81
CA VAL A 128 -23.39 -7.42 -17.70
C VAL A 128 -24.00 -7.60 -16.30
N SER A 129 -23.39 -7.05 -15.24
CA SER A 129 -23.95 -7.08 -13.87
C SER A 129 -25.27 -6.32 -13.73
N HIS A 130 -25.53 -5.32 -14.59
CA HIS A 130 -26.83 -4.66 -14.66
C HIS A 130 -27.91 -5.59 -15.25
N VAL A 131 -27.60 -6.29 -16.35
CA VAL A 131 -28.53 -7.25 -16.98
C VAL A 131 -28.77 -8.46 -16.07
N ALA A 132 -27.71 -8.99 -15.45
CA ALA A 132 -27.77 -10.07 -14.47
C ALA A 132 -28.62 -9.70 -13.24
N LYS A 133 -28.66 -8.42 -12.86
CA LYS A 133 -29.54 -7.93 -11.79
C LYS A 133 -31.00 -7.95 -12.18
N GLU A 134 -31.36 -7.39 -13.34
CA GLU A 134 -32.76 -7.28 -13.76
C GLU A 134 -33.39 -8.67 -13.97
N LEU A 135 -32.63 -9.60 -14.57
CA LEU A 135 -33.08 -10.96 -14.86
C LEU A 135 -32.82 -11.98 -13.73
N GLN A 136 -32.26 -11.53 -12.60
CA GLN A 136 -31.93 -12.33 -11.41
C GLN A 136 -30.97 -13.53 -11.66
N VAL A 137 -30.10 -13.44 -12.67
CA VAL A 137 -29.19 -14.53 -13.05
C VAL A 137 -27.82 -14.38 -12.36
N PRO A 138 -27.36 -15.34 -11.52
CA PRO A 138 -26.03 -15.33 -10.93
C PRO A 138 -24.89 -15.20 -11.96
N LEU A 139 -23.98 -14.25 -11.71
CA LEU A 139 -22.88 -13.87 -12.60
C LEU A 139 -21.53 -14.14 -11.91
N LEU A 140 -20.91 -15.27 -12.23
CA LEU A 140 -19.71 -15.79 -11.56
C LEU A 140 -18.45 -15.49 -12.37
N SER A 141 -17.76 -14.39 -12.06
CA SER A 141 -16.55 -14.02 -12.78
C SER A 141 -15.28 -14.63 -12.20
N PHE A 142 -14.63 -15.45 -13.03
CA PHE A 142 -13.32 -16.04 -12.80
C PHE A 142 -12.15 -15.10 -13.10
N ALA A 143 -12.41 -13.84 -13.51
CA ALA A 143 -11.37 -12.97 -14.07
C ALA A 143 -11.57 -11.45 -13.92
N ALA A 144 -12.76 -10.96 -13.55
CA ALA A 144 -13.00 -9.54 -13.33
C ALA A 144 -12.61 -9.15 -11.89
N THR A 145 -11.38 -8.70 -11.74
CA THR A 145 -10.72 -8.46 -10.44
C THR A 145 -11.08 -7.12 -9.78
N ASP A 146 -11.59 -6.15 -10.55
CA ASP A 146 -11.96 -4.78 -10.12
C ASP A 146 -12.74 -4.79 -8.79
N PRO A 147 -12.30 -4.08 -7.74
CA PRO A 147 -12.94 -4.11 -6.41
C PRO A 147 -14.41 -3.67 -6.41
N THR A 148 -14.79 -2.74 -7.30
CA THR A 148 -16.11 -2.07 -7.29
C THR A 148 -17.26 -2.97 -7.74
N LEU A 149 -16.97 -4.08 -8.45
CA LEU A 149 -17.96 -5.07 -8.88
C LEU A 149 -18.69 -5.78 -7.73
N THR A 150 -18.13 -5.77 -6.52
CA THR A 150 -18.78 -6.35 -5.32
C THR A 150 -19.58 -5.32 -4.50
N SER A 151 -19.89 -4.16 -5.08
CA SER A 151 -20.81 -3.17 -4.51
C SER A 151 -22.27 -3.69 -4.43
N LEU A 152 -23.10 -2.94 -3.70
CA LEU A 152 -24.54 -3.17 -3.57
C LEU A 152 -25.33 -2.94 -4.88
N GLN A 153 -24.70 -2.35 -5.89
CA GLN A 153 -25.31 -2.12 -7.20
C GLN A 153 -25.51 -3.41 -8.00
N PHE A 154 -24.69 -4.44 -7.71
CA PHE A 154 -24.54 -5.66 -8.50
C PHE A 154 -24.84 -6.94 -7.69
N PRO A 155 -26.04 -7.15 -7.11
CA PRO A 155 -26.30 -8.20 -6.13
C PRO A 155 -25.99 -9.63 -6.60
N TYR A 156 -26.20 -9.94 -7.88
CA TYR A 156 -25.96 -11.27 -8.46
C TYR A 156 -24.51 -11.50 -8.93
N PHE A 157 -23.62 -10.50 -8.85
CA PHE A 157 -22.21 -10.68 -9.13
C PHE A 157 -21.50 -11.43 -8.00
N VAL A 158 -20.76 -12.49 -8.36
CA VAL A 158 -19.94 -13.30 -7.45
C VAL A 158 -18.53 -13.38 -8.03
N ARG A 159 -17.51 -13.02 -7.23
CA ARG A 159 -16.11 -13.03 -7.70
C ARG A 159 -15.47 -14.38 -7.36
N THR A 160 -15.35 -15.25 -8.34
CA THR A 160 -14.69 -16.58 -8.22
C THR A 160 -13.17 -16.52 -8.41
N ILE A 161 -12.58 -15.32 -8.25
CA ILE A 161 -11.15 -15.03 -8.24
C ILE A 161 -10.85 -13.97 -7.16
N GLN A 162 -9.58 -13.81 -6.79
CA GLN A 162 -9.16 -12.81 -5.80
C GLN A 162 -9.25 -11.38 -6.36
N SER A 163 -9.82 -10.44 -5.61
CA SER A 163 -9.97 -9.04 -6.04
C SER A 163 -8.66 -8.26 -6.04
N ASP A 164 -8.57 -7.27 -6.93
CA ASP A 164 -7.50 -6.29 -6.99
C ASP A 164 -7.29 -5.52 -5.68
N LEU A 165 -8.30 -5.41 -4.81
CA LEU A 165 -8.12 -4.82 -3.48
C LEU A 165 -6.98 -5.51 -2.72
N TYR A 166 -6.91 -6.84 -2.82
CA TYR A 166 -5.88 -7.65 -2.19
C TYR A 166 -4.56 -7.66 -2.97
N GLN A 167 -4.60 -7.60 -4.31
CA GLN A 167 -3.40 -7.40 -5.14
C GLN A 167 -2.71 -6.07 -4.80
N MET A 168 -3.47 -4.98 -4.73
CA MET A 168 -2.95 -3.64 -4.42
C MET A 168 -2.52 -3.52 -2.96
N THR A 169 -3.15 -4.26 -2.05
CA THR A 169 -2.64 -4.43 -0.67
C THR A 169 -1.29 -5.16 -0.67
N ALA A 170 -1.11 -6.19 -1.50
CA ALA A 170 0.17 -6.89 -1.65
C ALA A 170 1.26 -6.00 -2.26
N VAL A 171 0.94 -5.24 -3.31
CA VAL A 171 1.85 -4.24 -3.91
C VAL A 171 2.24 -3.17 -2.89
N ALA A 172 1.30 -2.67 -2.08
CA ALA A 172 1.57 -1.69 -1.04
C ALA A 172 2.43 -2.27 0.12
N ASP A 173 2.20 -3.51 0.54
CA ASP A 173 3.07 -4.22 1.51
C ASP A 173 4.50 -4.41 0.94
N VAL A 174 4.66 -4.76 -0.35
CA VAL A 174 5.98 -4.84 -1.01
C VAL A 174 6.69 -3.48 -1.04
N ILE A 175 5.97 -2.41 -1.36
CA ILE A 175 6.52 -1.06 -1.44
C ILE A 175 7.01 -0.57 -0.06
N ASP A 176 6.24 -0.83 0.99
CA ASP A 176 6.61 -0.43 2.35
C ASP A 176 7.72 -1.32 2.96
N TYR A 177 7.71 -2.63 2.69
CA TYR A 177 8.78 -3.56 3.08
C TYR A 177 10.16 -3.14 2.53
N TYR A 178 10.20 -2.65 1.28
CA TYR A 178 11.43 -2.08 0.71
C TYR A 178 11.65 -0.60 1.09
N GLY A 179 10.70 0.05 1.75
CA GLY A 179 10.83 1.39 2.34
C GLY A 179 10.70 2.55 1.35
N TRP A 180 10.08 2.35 0.19
CA TRP A 180 9.86 3.41 -0.79
C TRP A 180 8.56 4.16 -0.48
N LYS A 181 8.59 5.50 -0.44
CA LYS A 181 7.44 6.32 -0.01
C LYS A 181 6.73 7.07 -1.14
N GLU A 182 7.34 7.21 -2.30
CA GLU A 182 6.73 7.83 -3.49
C GLU A 182 6.86 6.89 -4.69
N ILE A 183 5.74 6.57 -5.36
CA ILE A 183 5.71 5.64 -6.50
C ILE A 183 4.90 6.23 -7.67
N ILE A 184 5.16 5.73 -8.87
CA ILE A 184 4.48 6.10 -10.11
C ILE A 184 3.57 4.95 -10.54
N THR A 185 2.35 5.23 -10.99
CA THR A 185 1.43 4.21 -11.52
C THR A 185 1.18 4.41 -13.01
N ILE A 186 1.49 3.41 -13.82
CA ILE A 186 1.09 3.32 -15.23
C ILE A 186 -0.07 2.33 -15.31
N TYR A 187 -1.20 2.76 -15.84
CA TYR A 187 -2.43 1.96 -15.84
C TYR A 187 -3.28 2.17 -17.09
N ILE A 188 -4.10 1.20 -17.43
CA ILE A 188 -5.07 1.32 -18.54
C ILE A 188 -6.26 2.18 -18.10
N ASP A 189 -6.69 3.15 -18.90
CA ASP A 189 -7.74 4.10 -18.55
C ASP A 189 -9.13 3.54 -18.83
N ASP A 190 -9.40 2.39 -18.22
CA ASP A 190 -10.71 1.75 -18.12
C ASP A 190 -11.07 1.54 -16.63
N ASP A 191 -12.19 0.88 -16.36
CA ASP A 191 -12.69 0.72 -14.99
C ASP A 191 -11.79 -0.19 -14.14
N TYR A 192 -11.22 -1.24 -14.75
CA TYR A 192 -10.23 -2.10 -14.11
C TYR A 192 -9.02 -1.29 -13.66
N GLY A 193 -8.36 -0.57 -14.58
CA GLY A 193 -7.15 0.17 -14.27
C GLY A 193 -7.39 1.37 -13.34
N ARG A 194 -8.47 2.14 -13.53
CA ARG A 194 -8.82 3.27 -12.63
C ARG A 194 -9.12 2.80 -11.22
N ASN A 195 -9.97 1.79 -11.05
CA ASN A 195 -10.41 1.33 -9.73
C ASN A 195 -9.28 0.61 -8.98
N GLY A 196 -8.45 -0.17 -9.68
CA GLY A 196 -7.23 -0.75 -9.12
C GLY A 196 -6.24 0.31 -8.64
N ILE A 197 -5.98 1.36 -9.43
CA ILE A 197 -5.09 2.46 -9.00
C ILE A 197 -5.71 3.36 -7.92
N SER A 198 -7.04 3.40 -7.78
CA SER A 198 -7.69 4.01 -6.61
C SER A 198 -7.40 3.21 -5.34
N ALA A 199 -7.69 1.90 -5.36
CA ALA A 199 -7.44 1.00 -4.23
C ALA A 199 -5.95 0.97 -3.82
N LEU A 200 -5.03 1.06 -4.78
CA LEU A 200 -3.59 1.20 -4.50
C LEU A 200 -3.26 2.52 -3.79
N GLY A 201 -3.92 3.63 -4.16
CA GLY A 201 -3.77 4.91 -3.48
C GLY A 201 -4.14 4.81 -2.00
N ASP A 202 -5.29 4.19 -1.69
CA ASP A 202 -5.77 4.02 -0.33
C ASP A 202 -4.85 3.10 0.51
N GLN A 203 -4.38 2.00 -0.08
CA GLN A 203 -3.44 1.07 0.57
C GLN A 203 -2.06 1.69 0.80
N LEU A 204 -1.57 2.55 -0.12
CA LEU A 204 -0.33 3.29 0.08
C LEU A 204 -0.48 4.34 1.20
N ALA A 205 -1.60 5.08 1.23
CA ALA A 205 -1.86 6.10 2.24
C ALA A 205 -1.82 5.54 3.67
N GLN A 206 -2.42 4.35 3.89
CA GLN A 206 -2.36 3.63 5.18
C GLN A 206 -0.92 3.33 5.65
N ARG A 207 0.03 3.18 4.71
CA ARG A 207 1.46 2.90 4.97
C ARG A 207 2.34 4.15 4.93
N ARG A 208 1.72 5.35 4.89
CA ARG A 208 2.38 6.65 4.72
C ARG A 208 3.21 6.74 3.43
N CYS A 209 2.80 6.03 2.40
CA CYS A 209 3.30 6.12 1.04
C CYS A 209 2.27 6.86 0.18
N LYS A 210 2.66 7.35 -1.01
CA LYS A 210 1.74 7.98 -1.96
C LYS A 210 2.12 7.68 -3.41
N ILE A 211 1.13 7.81 -4.29
CA ILE A 211 1.33 7.90 -5.73
C ILE A 211 1.74 9.35 -6.04
N SER A 212 2.94 9.56 -6.58
CA SER A 212 3.43 10.91 -6.94
C SER A 212 3.15 11.28 -8.39
N TYR A 213 2.95 10.30 -9.28
CA TYR A 213 2.51 10.54 -10.65
C TYR A 213 1.62 9.40 -11.17
N LYS A 214 0.55 9.76 -11.89
CA LYS A 214 -0.43 8.84 -12.49
C LYS A 214 -0.38 8.96 -14.01
N VAL A 215 -0.21 7.83 -14.69
CA VAL A 215 -0.11 7.76 -16.16
C VAL A 215 -1.20 6.84 -16.71
N PRO A 216 -2.33 7.40 -17.16
CA PRO A 216 -3.30 6.64 -17.95
C PRO A 216 -2.70 6.25 -19.30
N ILE A 217 -3.05 5.06 -19.78
CA ILE A 217 -2.83 4.53 -21.13
C ILE A 217 -4.22 4.30 -21.74
N PRO A 218 -4.57 4.83 -22.92
CA PRO A 218 -5.91 4.65 -23.46
C PRO A 218 -6.19 3.16 -23.77
N PRO A 219 -7.42 2.67 -23.51
CA PRO A 219 -7.81 1.31 -23.88
C PRO A 219 -7.98 1.19 -25.40
N GLY A 220 -7.45 0.13 -25.98
CA GLY A 220 -7.52 -0.16 -27.42
C GLY A 220 -6.70 -1.38 -27.83
N LEU A 221 -6.94 -1.88 -29.04
CA LEU A 221 -6.20 -3.02 -29.61
C LEU A 221 -4.80 -2.62 -30.11
N GLU A 222 -4.63 -1.38 -30.58
CA GLU A 222 -3.36 -0.84 -31.07
C GLU A 222 -2.95 0.39 -30.24
N VAL A 223 -2.04 0.19 -29.30
CA VAL A 223 -1.46 1.27 -28.50
C VAL A 223 -0.20 1.80 -29.20
N SER A 224 -0.21 3.06 -29.63
CA SER A 224 0.90 3.62 -30.40
C SER A 224 2.21 3.70 -29.62
N ARG A 225 3.32 3.30 -30.27
CA ARG A 225 4.67 3.47 -29.73
C ARG A 225 5.01 4.93 -29.45
N SER A 226 4.51 5.89 -30.24
CA SER A 226 4.77 7.31 -30.02
C SER A 226 4.11 7.79 -28.73
N GLU A 227 2.85 7.44 -28.52
CA GLU A 227 2.10 7.86 -27.35
C GLU A 227 2.68 7.30 -26.04
N ILE A 228 3.12 6.04 -26.06
CA ILE A 228 3.83 5.42 -24.93
C ILE A 228 5.20 6.08 -24.70
N LEU A 229 5.90 6.51 -25.76
CA LEU A 229 7.15 7.26 -25.66
C LEU A 229 6.92 8.62 -24.98
N ASP A 230 5.93 9.40 -25.44
CA ASP A 230 5.61 10.72 -24.89
C ASP A 230 5.18 10.62 -23.42
N ARG A 231 4.38 9.61 -23.07
CA ARG A 231 3.99 9.32 -21.68
C ARG A 231 5.19 8.90 -20.80
N LEU A 232 6.08 8.03 -21.29
CA LEU A 232 7.24 7.55 -20.52
C LEU A 232 8.38 8.55 -20.41
N VAL A 233 8.55 9.47 -21.38
CA VAL A 233 9.49 10.61 -21.25
C VAL A 233 9.13 11.45 -20.02
N ASN A 234 7.83 11.71 -19.80
CA ASN A 234 7.37 12.41 -18.59
C ASN A 234 7.64 11.61 -17.31
N VAL A 235 7.48 10.28 -17.33
CA VAL A 235 7.85 9.40 -16.18
C VAL A 235 9.36 9.48 -15.87
N ALA A 236 10.22 9.49 -16.89
CA ALA A 236 11.66 9.56 -16.71
C ALA A 236 12.14 10.88 -16.06
N LEU A 237 11.37 11.97 -16.22
CA LEU A 237 11.63 13.28 -15.62
C LEU A 237 11.22 13.38 -14.14
N MET A 238 10.38 12.48 -13.62
CA MET A 238 9.95 12.48 -12.20
C MET A 238 11.08 12.08 -11.25
N GLU A 239 10.92 12.30 -9.94
CA GLU A 239 11.85 11.85 -8.90
C GLU A 239 11.82 10.33 -8.69
N SER A 240 10.63 9.77 -8.55
CA SER A 240 10.46 8.35 -8.22
C SER A 240 10.91 7.45 -9.37
N ARG A 241 11.51 6.33 -8.99
CA ARG A 241 11.99 5.26 -9.87
C ARG A 241 11.29 3.93 -9.58
N VAL A 242 10.26 3.94 -8.72
CA VAL A 242 9.38 2.78 -8.45
C VAL A 242 8.11 2.94 -9.26
N ILE A 243 7.90 2.02 -10.20
CA ILE A 243 6.82 2.07 -11.19
C ILE A 243 5.95 0.82 -11.03
N VAL A 244 4.65 1.03 -10.74
CA VAL A 244 3.63 -0.02 -10.75
C VAL A 244 2.93 -0.01 -12.11
N LEU A 245 2.82 -1.18 -12.76
CA LEU A 245 2.30 -1.35 -14.11
C LEU A 245 1.06 -2.26 -14.13
N HIS A 246 -0.11 -1.64 -14.21
CA HIS A 246 -1.44 -2.27 -14.06
C HIS A 246 -2.27 -2.08 -15.33
N VAL A 247 -2.01 -2.93 -16.32
CA VAL A 247 -2.49 -2.79 -17.72
C VAL A 247 -2.87 -4.17 -18.29
N ASN A 248 -3.42 -4.19 -19.50
CA ASN A 248 -3.55 -5.44 -20.26
C ASN A 248 -2.23 -5.84 -20.95
N PRO A 249 -2.03 -7.13 -21.29
CA PRO A 249 -0.77 -7.65 -21.81
C PRO A 249 -0.15 -6.88 -22.98
N ASP A 250 -0.96 -6.52 -23.97
CA ASP A 250 -0.49 -5.91 -25.22
C ASP A 250 0.06 -4.49 -24.98
N SER A 251 -0.63 -3.70 -24.15
CA SER A 251 -0.14 -2.42 -23.64
C SER A 251 1.12 -2.59 -22.79
N GLY A 252 1.17 -3.62 -21.95
CA GLY A 252 2.27 -3.89 -21.03
C GLY A 252 3.60 -4.20 -21.72
N PHE A 253 3.60 -5.04 -22.76
CA PHE A 253 4.80 -5.30 -23.56
C PHE A 253 5.24 -4.07 -24.35
N MET A 254 4.31 -3.24 -24.83
CA MET A 254 4.65 -1.96 -25.48
C MET A 254 5.31 -0.99 -24.49
N VAL A 255 4.83 -0.91 -23.24
CA VAL A 255 5.46 -0.14 -22.16
C VAL A 255 6.88 -0.63 -21.85
N PHE A 256 7.09 -1.94 -21.64
CA PHE A 256 8.44 -2.47 -21.35
C PHE A 256 9.43 -2.22 -22.50
N ARG A 257 9.00 -2.40 -23.77
CA ARG A 257 9.86 -2.13 -24.94
C ARG A 257 10.28 -0.66 -25.05
N VAL A 258 9.43 0.29 -24.65
CA VAL A 258 9.80 1.72 -24.62
C VAL A 258 10.60 2.08 -23.37
N ALA A 259 10.29 1.49 -22.21
CA ALA A 259 11.09 1.63 -21.00
C ALA A 259 12.54 1.18 -21.23
N GLN A 260 12.74 0.05 -21.91
CA GLN A 260 14.07 -0.44 -22.29
C GLN A 260 14.79 0.54 -23.23
N TYR A 261 14.09 1.05 -24.26
CA TYR A 261 14.60 2.07 -25.19
C TYR A 261 15.02 3.37 -24.47
N LEU A 262 14.24 3.82 -23.48
CA LEU A 262 14.53 4.97 -22.62
C LEU A 262 15.52 4.65 -21.47
N ARG A 263 16.11 3.44 -21.43
CA ARG A 263 17.02 2.94 -20.38
C ARG A 263 16.41 2.89 -18.96
N MET A 264 15.08 2.93 -18.86
CA MET A 264 14.31 2.80 -17.61
C MET A 264 14.27 1.35 -17.07
N MET A 265 14.88 0.39 -17.78
CA MET A 265 15.16 -0.97 -17.31
C MET A 265 16.59 -1.13 -16.73
N GLY A 266 17.28 0.00 -16.48
CA GLY A 266 18.62 0.03 -15.90
C GLY A 266 18.65 0.17 -14.37
N ASN A 267 19.87 0.15 -13.83
CA ASN A 267 20.13 0.28 -12.40
C ASN A 267 19.43 1.50 -11.76
N GLY A 268 18.78 1.28 -10.62
CA GLY A 268 18.07 2.31 -9.87
C GLY A 268 16.55 2.35 -10.08
N PHE A 269 16.05 1.75 -11.18
CA PHE A 269 14.62 1.55 -11.41
C PHE A 269 14.09 0.30 -10.71
N VAL A 270 12.79 0.32 -10.39
CA VAL A 270 12.01 -0.79 -9.86
C VAL A 270 10.70 -0.85 -10.61
N TRP A 271 10.36 -2.02 -11.12
CA TRP A 271 9.11 -2.27 -11.85
C TRP A 271 8.32 -3.36 -11.13
N ILE A 272 7.05 -3.09 -10.83
CA ILE A 272 6.10 -4.02 -10.23
C ILE A 272 4.92 -4.17 -11.19
N ALA A 273 4.85 -5.27 -11.92
CA ALA A 273 3.69 -5.60 -12.75
C ALA A 273 2.63 -6.33 -11.89
N THR A 274 1.35 -6.10 -12.19
CA THR A 274 0.29 -6.94 -11.63
C THR A 274 0.18 -8.28 -12.37
N ASP A 275 -0.70 -9.14 -11.87
CA ASP A 275 -0.98 -10.51 -12.32
C ASP A 275 -1.16 -10.70 -13.84
N TRP A 276 -1.54 -9.66 -14.60
CA TRP A 276 -1.62 -9.71 -16.07
C TRP A 276 -0.35 -10.34 -16.67
N LEU A 277 0.83 -9.99 -16.17
CA LEU A 277 2.10 -10.51 -16.67
C LEU A 277 2.33 -11.96 -16.23
N SER A 278 1.91 -12.32 -15.02
CA SER A 278 1.92 -13.72 -14.57
C SER A 278 1.02 -14.60 -15.45
N SER A 279 -0.14 -14.09 -15.89
CA SER A 279 -1.03 -14.82 -16.80
C SER A 279 -0.37 -15.14 -18.13
N VAL A 280 0.49 -14.25 -18.66
CA VAL A 280 1.26 -14.50 -19.88
C VAL A 280 2.43 -15.45 -19.61
N LEU A 281 3.19 -15.23 -18.53
CA LEU A 281 4.33 -16.06 -18.16
C LEU A 281 3.95 -17.52 -17.89
N ASP A 282 2.80 -17.78 -17.27
CA ASP A 282 2.30 -19.14 -17.05
C ASP A 282 1.68 -19.76 -18.32
N SER A 283 1.11 -18.96 -19.23
CA SER A 283 0.41 -19.46 -20.43
C SER A 283 1.30 -19.61 -21.67
N ARG A 284 2.43 -18.89 -21.76
CA ARG A 284 3.32 -18.87 -22.94
C ARG A 284 4.80 -18.88 -22.51
N SER A 285 5.23 -19.98 -21.88
CA SER A 285 6.63 -20.14 -21.43
C SER A 285 7.40 -21.13 -22.32
N PRO A 286 8.64 -20.82 -22.75
CA PRO A 286 9.32 -19.52 -22.62
C PRO A 286 8.73 -18.47 -23.59
N LEU A 287 8.82 -17.20 -23.23
CA LEU A 287 8.53 -16.09 -24.15
C LEU A 287 9.71 -15.82 -25.09
N PRO A 288 9.48 -15.15 -26.24
CA PRO A 288 10.54 -14.63 -27.11
C PRO A 288 11.64 -13.88 -26.34
N SER A 289 12.88 -14.04 -26.76
CA SER A 289 14.06 -13.55 -26.04
C SER A 289 14.15 -12.02 -25.96
N ASP A 290 13.68 -11.31 -27.00
CA ASP A 290 13.55 -9.86 -27.03
C ASP A 290 12.52 -9.36 -25.98
N ILE A 291 11.37 -10.04 -25.89
CA ILE A 291 10.35 -9.75 -24.89
C ILE A 291 10.91 -9.98 -23.48
N MET A 292 11.55 -11.13 -23.24
CA MET A 292 12.18 -11.44 -21.95
C MET A 292 13.26 -10.42 -21.57
N GLN A 293 14.10 -9.98 -22.52
CA GLN A 293 15.13 -8.96 -22.28
C GLN A 293 14.54 -7.60 -21.90
N SER A 294 13.36 -7.24 -22.41
CA SER A 294 12.70 -5.96 -22.10
C SER A 294 12.19 -5.82 -20.66
N MET A 295 12.08 -6.94 -19.92
CA MET A 295 11.45 -7.00 -18.59
C MET A 295 12.31 -7.72 -17.53
N GLN A 296 13.64 -7.71 -17.67
CA GLN A 296 14.55 -8.26 -16.66
C GLN A 296 14.46 -7.49 -15.33
N GLY A 297 14.43 -8.23 -14.22
CA GLY A 297 14.38 -7.70 -12.86
C GLY A 297 13.01 -7.16 -12.41
N VAL A 298 11.98 -7.30 -13.24
CA VAL A 298 10.59 -6.95 -12.88
C VAL A 298 10.11 -7.85 -11.74
N LEU A 299 9.41 -7.26 -10.76
CA LEU A 299 8.59 -7.98 -9.80
C LEU A 299 7.18 -8.17 -10.36
N VAL A 300 6.58 -9.33 -10.14
CA VAL A 300 5.20 -9.63 -10.55
C VAL A 300 4.46 -10.28 -9.40
N LEU A 301 3.20 -9.91 -9.23
CA LEU A 301 2.26 -10.63 -8.37
C LEU A 301 1.60 -11.73 -9.21
N ARG A 302 1.32 -12.90 -8.62
CA ARG A 302 0.55 -13.98 -9.28
C ARG A 302 -0.46 -14.51 -8.28
N HIS A 303 -1.73 -14.70 -8.67
CA HIS A 303 -2.72 -15.32 -7.78
C HIS A 303 -2.20 -16.66 -7.22
N HIS A 304 -2.13 -16.77 -5.90
CA HIS A 304 -1.68 -18.00 -5.27
C HIS A 304 -2.75 -19.08 -5.44
N THR A 305 -2.29 -20.31 -5.72
CA THR A 305 -3.11 -21.52 -5.73
C THR A 305 -2.26 -22.61 -5.09
N PRO A 306 -2.70 -23.27 -3.99
CA PRO A 306 -1.90 -24.31 -3.34
C PRO A 306 -1.60 -25.48 -4.29
N GLU A 307 -0.60 -26.29 -3.97
CA GLU A 307 -0.32 -27.52 -4.72
C GLU A 307 -1.18 -28.68 -4.19
N SER A 308 -1.77 -29.45 -5.11
CA SER A 308 -2.64 -30.58 -4.77
C SER A 308 -2.59 -31.66 -5.84
N ASP A 309 -2.96 -32.90 -5.47
CA ASP A 309 -2.95 -34.03 -6.40
C ASP A 309 -3.94 -33.82 -7.56
N LYS A 310 -5.10 -33.20 -7.28
CA LYS A 310 -6.06 -32.77 -8.32
C LYS A 310 -5.40 -31.80 -9.31
N LYS A 311 -4.73 -30.76 -8.82
CA LYS A 311 -4.06 -29.75 -9.64
C LYS A 311 -2.91 -30.35 -10.47
N ARG A 312 -2.10 -31.23 -9.88
CA ARG A 312 -1.00 -31.94 -10.56
C ARG A 312 -1.52 -32.90 -11.63
N ALA A 313 -2.61 -33.63 -11.36
CA ALA A 313 -3.27 -34.48 -12.35
C ALA A 313 -3.87 -33.66 -13.50
N PHE A 314 -4.58 -32.56 -13.19
CA PHE A 314 -5.15 -31.67 -14.20
C PHE A 314 -4.06 -31.04 -15.08
N ALA A 315 -2.97 -30.52 -14.50
CA ALA A 315 -1.83 -29.99 -15.26
C ALA A 315 -1.15 -31.06 -16.14
N SER A 316 -1.07 -32.30 -15.67
CA SER A 316 -0.54 -33.44 -16.44
C SER A 316 -1.46 -33.85 -17.60
N ARG A 317 -2.77 -33.65 -17.48
CA ARG A 317 -3.74 -33.82 -18.58
C ARG A 317 -3.69 -32.64 -19.54
N TRP A 318 -3.63 -31.41 -19.01
CA TRP A 318 -3.51 -30.17 -19.77
C TRP A 318 -2.34 -30.18 -20.74
N ALA A 319 -1.14 -30.56 -20.28
CA ALA A 319 0.05 -30.63 -21.12
C ALA A 319 -0.11 -31.61 -22.32
N LYS A 320 -0.92 -32.67 -22.17
CA LYS A 320 -1.27 -33.59 -23.25
C LYS A 320 -2.30 -32.99 -24.21
N LEU A 321 -3.31 -32.29 -23.68
CA LEU A 321 -4.37 -31.63 -24.46
C LEU A 321 -3.83 -30.50 -25.34
N THR A 322 -2.90 -29.69 -24.83
CA THR A 322 -2.33 -28.55 -25.57
C THR A 322 -1.05 -28.89 -26.33
N GLY A 323 -0.57 -30.14 -26.27
CA GLY A 323 0.74 -30.54 -26.80
C GLY A 323 1.91 -29.75 -26.20
N GLY A 324 1.74 -29.18 -25.00
CA GLY A 324 2.68 -28.25 -24.36
C GLY A 324 2.71 -26.83 -24.97
N SER A 325 1.97 -26.55 -26.05
CA SER A 325 2.02 -25.26 -26.76
C SER A 325 1.30 -24.10 -26.06
N LEU A 326 0.39 -24.43 -25.13
CA LEU A 326 -0.32 -23.48 -24.28
C LEU A 326 -0.20 -23.95 -22.83
N GLY A 327 0.43 -23.13 -21.98
CA GLY A 327 0.54 -23.35 -20.54
C GLY A 327 -0.76 -23.06 -19.79
N LEU A 328 -0.76 -23.33 -18.48
CA LEU A 328 -1.93 -23.23 -17.62
C LEU A 328 -1.73 -22.13 -16.58
N SER A 329 -2.31 -20.97 -16.81
CA SER A 329 -2.35 -19.86 -15.85
C SER A 329 -3.40 -20.07 -14.76
N SER A 330 -3.24 -19.34 -13.65
CA SER A 330 -4.18 -19.30 -12.52
C SER A 330 -5.62 -19.04 -12.95
N TYR A 331 -5.84 -18.12 -13.90
CA TYR A 331 -7.15 -17.85 -14.50
C TYR A 331 -7.82 -19.08 -15.11
N GLY A 332 -7.05 -20.01 -15.71
CA GLY A 332 -7.57 -21.29 -16.21
C GLY A 332 -8.07 -22.19 -15.09
N LEU A 333 -7.34 -22.24 -13.96
CA LEU A 333 -7.76 -22.99 -12.77
C LEU A 333 -9.05 -22.40 -12.17
N TYR A 334 -9.15 -21.07 -12.05
CA TYR A 334 -10.37 -20.41 -11.59
C TYR A 334 -11.55 -20.59 -12.56
N ALA A 335 -11.33 -20.58 -13.87
CA ALA A 335 -12.38 -20.85 -14.86
C ALA A 335 -12.93 -22.29 -14.77
N TYR A 336 -12.04 -23.28 -14.61
CA TYR A 336 -12.42 -24.68 -14.37
C TYR A 336 -13.23 -24.84 -13.07
N ASP A 337 -12.71 -24.28 -11.97
CA ASP A 337 -13.36 -24.38 -10.65
C ASP A 337 -14.70 -23.64 -10.58
N SER A 338 -14.87 -22.56 -11.35
CA SER A 338 -16.15 -21.83 -11.44
C SER A 338 -17.27 -22.68 -12.03
N VAL A 339 -16.98 -23.54 -13.01
CA VAL A 339 -17.96 -24.48 -13.57
C VAL A 339 -18.33 -25.56 -12.54
N TRP A 340 -17.35 -26.06 -11.79
CA TRP A 340 -17.59 -27.01 -10.69
C TRP A 340 -18.43 -26.41 -9.55
N LEU A 341 -18.16 -25.16 -9.18
CA LEU A 341 -18.95 -24.41 -8.22
C LEU A 341 -20.41 -24.27 -8.66
N VAL A 342 -20.65 -23.84 -9.91
CA VAL A 342 -22.00 -23.73 -10.48
C VAL A 342 -22.69 -25.10 -10.51
N ALA A 343 -22.00 -26.16 -10.94
CA ALA A 343 -22.55 -27.51 -10.96
C ALA A 343 -22.96 -28.00 -9.56
N HIS A 344 -22.17 -27.72 -8.52
CA HIS A 344 -22.50 -28.08 -7.14
C HIS A 344 -23.69 -27.26 -6.59
N ALA A 345 -23.75 -25.96 -6.89
CA ALA A 345 -24.85 -25.10 -6.47
C ALA A 345 -26.19 -25.47 -7.15
N ILE A 346 -26.14 -25.90 -8.41
CA ILE A 346 -27.29 -26.43 -9.16
C ILE A 346 -27.74 -27.80 -8.61
N ASP A 347 -26.81 -28.69 -8.24
CA ASP A 347 -27.19 -29.96 -7.61
C ASP A 347 -27.88 -29.74 -6.25
N ALA A 348 -27.34 -28.82 -5.43
CA ALA A 348 -27.98 -28.37 -4.19
C ALA A 348 -29.37 -27.75 -4.44
N PHE A 349 -29.52 -26.94 -5.50
CA PHE A 349 -30.77 -26.30 -5.89
C PHE A 349 -31.86 -27.35 -6.17
N PHE A 350 -31.53 -28.42 -6.91
CA PHE A 350 -32.47 -29.52 -7.12
C PHE A 350 -32.73 -30.37 -5.88
N ASN A 351 -31.72 -30.59 -5.03
CA ASN A 351 -31.86 -31.38 -3.80
C ASN A 351 -32.82 -30.75 -2.79
N GLN A 352 -32.88 -29.42 -2.72
CA GLN A 352 -33.85 -28.70 -1.89
C GLN A 352 -35.21 -28.43 -2.60
N GLY A 353 -35.45 -29.06 -3.75
CA GLY A 353 -36.72 -28.97 -4.47
C GLY A 353 -36.90 -27.73 -5.34
N GLY A 354 -35.81 -27.00 -5.65
CA GLY A 354 -35.81 -25.90 -6.60
C GLY A 354 -36.23 -26.36 -8.00
N VAL A 355 -37.07 -25.57 -8.65
CA VAL A 355 -37.58 -25.79 -10.02
C VAL A 355 -37.03 -24.69 -10.90
N ILE A 356 -36.61 -25.03 -12.12
CA ILE A 356 -36.29 -24.01 -13.13
C ILE A 356 -37.61 -23.54 -13.74
N SER A 357 -37.97 -22.30 -13.43
CA SER A 357 -39.03 -21.55 -14.09
C SER A 357 -38.56 -20.13 -14.37
N PHE A 358 -39.25 -19.48 -15.31
CA PHE A 358 -38.95 -18.13 -15.74
C PHE A 358 -40.23 -17.32 -15.85
N SER A 359 -40.18 -16.06 -15.43
CA SER A 359 -41.28 -15.09 -15.53
C SER A 359 -40.93 -13.92 -16.44
N ASN A 360 -41.93 -13.26 -17.03
CA ASN A 360 -41.70 -12.09 -17.88
C ASN A 360 -41.58 -10.83 -17.02
N ASP A 361 -40.54 -10.03 -17.26
CA ASP A 361 -40.41 -8.71 -16.63
C ASP A 361 -41.46 -7.70 -17.15
N SER A 362 -42.22 -7.10 -16.24
CA SER A 362 -43.16 -6.02 -16.54
C SER A 362 -42.50 -4.74 -17.03
N ASN A 363 -41.23 -4.48 -16.68
CA ASN A 363 -40.49 -3.32 -17.19
C ASN A 363 -40.23 -3.48 -18.69
N ILE A 364 -39.79 -4.68 -19.09
CA ILE A 364 -39.40 -5.01 -20.47
C ILE A 364 -40.60 -5.15 -21.41
N LYS A 365 -41.76 -5.63 -20.94
CA LYS A 365 -42.99 -5.70 -21.77
C LYS A 365 -43.45 -4.35 -22.34
N ASN A 366 -43.12 -3.23 -21.69
CA ASN A 366 -43.44 -1.90 -22.23
C ASN A 366 -42.60 -1.52 -23.48
N LEU A 367 -41.71 -2.41 -23.95
CA LEU A 367 -40.89 -2.28 -25.16
C LEU A 367 -41.34 -3.22 -26.30
N GLU A 368 -42.49 -3.87 -26.18
CA GLU A 368 -43.08 -4.73 -27.23
C GLU A 368 -43.16 -4.00 -28.59
N GLY A 369 -42.69 -4.66 -29.65
CA GLY A 369 -42.65 -4.12 -31.03
C GLY A 369 -41.33 -3.49 -31.48
N GLY A 370 -40.29 -3.46 -30.63
CA GLY A 370 -38.94 -3.05 -31.02
C GLY A 370 -38.23 -4.04 -31.97
N GLN A 371 -37.21 -3.58 -32.70
CA GLN A 371 -36.34 -4.46 -33.52
C GLN A 371 -35.38 -5.33 -32.68
N LEU A 372 -35.17 -4.97 -31.40
CA LEU A 372 -34.43 -5.78 -30.44
C LEU A 372 -35.43 -6.71 -29.73
N ARG A 373 -35.19 -8.02 -29.75
CA ARG A 373 -36.05 -9.05 -29.14
C ARG A 373 -35.95 -9.08 -27.60
N LEU A 374 -36.18 -7.93 -26.97
CA LEU A 374 -36.15 -7.79 -25.51
C LEU A 374 -37.34 -8.49 -24.86
N ASP A 375 -38.46 -8.63 -25.59
CA ASP A 375 -39.63 -9.45 -25.23
C ASP A 375 -39.31 -10.92 -24.90
N ALA A 376 -38.18 -11.42 -25.40
CA ALA A 376 -37.68 -12.77 -25.14
C ALA A 376 -36.70 -12.86 -23.94
N LEU A 377 -36.53 -11.78 -23.18
CA LEU A 377 -35.78 -11.80 -21.93
C LEU A 377 -36.71 -12.14 -20.76
N SER A 378 -36.24 -13.03 -19.90
CA SER A 378 -37.01 -13.63 -18.82
C SER A 378 -36.26 -13.53 -17.49
N ILE A 379 -36.99 -13.32 -16.39
CA ILE A 379 -36.46 -13.35 -15.03
C ILE A 379 -36.37 -14.81 -14.60
N PHE A 380 -35.21 -15.23 -14.08
CA PHE A 380 -35.06 -16.56 -13.52
C PHE A 380 -35.61 -16.60 -12.09
N ASP A 381 -36.80 -17.20 -11.90
CA ASP A 381 -37.50 -17.22 -10.60
C ASP A 381 -36.70 -17.90 -9.47
N GLY A 382 -35.77 -18.78 -9.82
CA GLY A 382 -34.86 -19.47 -8.90
C GLY A 382 -33.58 -18.69 -8.56
N GLY A 383 -33.44 -17.46 -9.07
CA GLY A 383 -32.20 -16.66 -9.04
C GLY A 383 -31.57 -16.49 -7.67
N ASP A 384 -32.34 -15.98 -6.71
CA ASP A 384 -31.90 -15.76 -5.32
C ASP A 384 -31.50 -17.08 -4.63
N LEU A 385 -32.25 -18.16 -4.88
CA LEU A 385 -32.01 -19.47 -4.27
C LEU A 385 -30.75 -20.14 -4.83
N LEU A 386 -30.47 -19.95 -6.13
CA LEU A 386 -29.21 -20.43 -6.73
C LEU A 386 -28.02 -19.55 -6.31
N LEU A 387 -28.21 -18.23 -6.19
CA LEU A 387 -27.20 -17.32 -5.65
C LEU A 387 -26.80 -17.69 -4.22
N ASP A 388 -27.77 -17.97 -3.35
CA ASP A 388 -27.53 -18.40 -1.97
C ASP A 388 -26.72 -19.71 -1.93
N ASN A 389 -27.09 -20.71 -2.73
CA ASN A 389 -26.33 -21.95 -2.86
C ASN A 389 -24.88 -21.75 -3.34
N ILE A 390 -24.65 -20.80 -4.26
CA ILE A 390 -23.30 -20.44 -4.71
C ILE A 390 -22.49 -19.85 -3.55
N LEU A 391 -23.08 -18.98 -2.75
CA LEU A 391 -22.40 -18.29 -1.65
C LEU A 391 -22.16 -19.20 -0.43
N HIS A 392 -23.09 -20.11 -0.13
CA HIS A 392 -22.96 -21.13 0.92
C HIS A 392 -22.14 -22.35 0.49
N SER A 393 -21.69 -22.43 -0.77
CA SER A 393 -20.82 -23.52 -1.24
C SER A 393 -19.48 -23.58 -0.48
N ASN A 394 -19.07 -24.79 -0.15
CA ASN A 394 -17.81 -25.09 0.54
C ASN A 394 -17.18 -26.34 -0.11
N LEU A 395 -16.26 -26.13 -1.05
CA LEU A 395 -15.67 -27.18 -1.88
C LEU A 395 -14.16 -27.01 -2.04
N VAL A 396 -13.45 -28.06 -2.46
CA VAL A 396 -11.99 -28.02 -2.69
C VAL A 396 -11.70 -28.33 -4.16
N GLY A 397 -11.43 -27.27 -4.93
CA GLY A 397 -11.15 -27.30 -6.36
C GLY A 397 -9.66 -27.52 -6.68
N LEU A 398 -9.25 -27.09 -7.87
CA LEU A 398 -7.84 -27.03 -8.30
C LEU A 398 -7.10 -25.84 -7.68
N THR A 399 -7.82 -24.75 -7.39
CA THR A 399 -7.32 -23.50 -6.82
C THR A 399 -7.21 -23.52 -5.30
N GLY A 400 -7.76 -24.54 -4.64
CA GLY A 400 -7.78 -24.69 -3.18
C GLY A 400 -9.21 -24.76 -2.61
N PRO A 401 -9.40 -24.43 -1.32
CA PRO A 401 -10.72 -24.28 -0.71
C PRO A 401 -11.48 -23.07 -1.27
N ILE A 402 -12.66 -23.31 -1.82
CA ILE A 402 -13.56 -22.30 -2.38
C ILE A 402 -14.73 -22.11 -1.42
N ARG A 403 -14.78 -20.90 -0.85
CA ARG A 403 -15.79 -20.38 0.08
C ARG A 403 -15.85 -18.86 -0.09
N PHE A 404 -17.02 -18.27 0.12
CA PHE A 404 -17.21 -16.82 -0.01
C PHE A 404 -17.24 -16.10 1.34
N ASN A 405 -16.87 -14.81 1.32
CA ASN A 405 -17.13 -13.88 2.41
C ASN A 405 -18.48 -13.14 2.20
N SER A 406 -18.87 -12.30 3.16
CA SER A 406 -20.06 -11.43 3.07
C SER A 406 -20.03 -10.42 1.91
N GLU A 407 -18.87 -10.20 1.30
CA GLU A 407 -18.67 -9.34 0.12
C GLU A 407 -18.76 -10.14 -1.19
N ARG A 408 -19.16 -11.42 -1.15
CA ARG A 408 -19.31 -12.32 -2.32
C ARG A 408 -18.02 -12.52 -3.10
N SER A 409 -16.90 -12.49 -2.38
CA SER A 409 -15.53 -12.76 -2.86
C SER A 409 -14.92 -13.97 -2.16
N LEU A 410 -13.95 -14.63 -2.80
CA LEU A 410 -13.22 -15.74 -2.17
C LEU A 410 -12.54 -15.33 -0.85
N VAL A 411 -12.57 -16.24 0.12
CA VAL A 411 -11.81 -16.10 1.38
C VAL A 411 -10.30 -16.33 1.17
N LEU A 412 -9.52 -16.02 2.21
CA LEU A 412 -8.07 -16.27 2.28
C LEU A 412 -7.25 -15.76 1.07
N PRO A 413 -7.41 -14.49 0.65
CA PRO A 413 -6.66 -13.92 -0.47
C PRO A 413 -5.14 -13.98 -0.26
N ALA A 414 -4.47 -14.57 -1.25
CA ALA A 414 -3.02 -14.76 -1.28
C ALA A 414 -2.45 -14.66 -2.72
N PHE A 415 -1.19 -14.26 -2.80
CA PHE A 415 -0.44 -14.07 -4.05
C PHE A 415 0.98 -14.66 -3.90
N ASP A 416 1.48 -15.33 -4.93
CA ASP A 416 2.91 -15.56 -5.11
C ASP A 416 3.57 -14.24 -5.52
N VAL A 417 4.74 -13.93 -4.95
CA VAL A 417 5.59 -12.82 -5.41
C VAL A 417 6.72 -13.43 -6.23
N ILE A 418 6.81 -13.07 -7.52
CA ILE A 418 7.82 -13.59 -8.46
C ILE A 418 8.70 -12.47 -9.03
N ASN A 419 9.89 -12.83 -9.48
CA ASN A 419 10.90 -11.93 -10.05
C ASN A 419 11.35 -12.49 -11.41
N VAL A 420 11.23 -11.70 -12.48
CA VAL A 420 11.51 -12.10 -13.86
C VAL A 420 13.01 -12.03 -14.12
N ILE A 421 13.62 -13.17 -14.47
CA ILE A 421 15.07 -13.32 -14.62
C ILE A 421 15.41 -14.33 -15.72
N GLY A 422 16.40 -13.99 -16.56
CA GLY A 422 16.82 -14.82 -17.68
C GLY A 422 15.67 -15.11 -18.65
N THR A 423 15.43 -16.39 -18.92
CA THR A 423 14.36 -16.90 -19.80
C THR A 423 13.03 -17.19 -19.08
N GLY A 424 12.90 -16.85 -17.80
CA GLY A 424 11.69 -17.13 -17.02
C GLY A 424 11.58 -16.28 -15.76
N PHE A 425 11.16 -16.90 -14.65
CA PHE A 425 10.94 -16.22 -13.37
C PHE A 425 11.26 -17.11 -12.17
N ARG A 426 11.52 -16.48 -11.03
CA ARG A 426 11.72 -17.13 -9.73
C ARG A 426 10.73 -16.59 -8.70
N ARG A 427 10.07 -17.47 -7.95
CA ARG A 427 9.28 -17.07 -6.76
C ARG A 427 10.22 -16.63 -5.64
N ILE A 428 10.05 -15.38 -5.18
CA ILE A 428 10.81 -14.78 -4.07
C ILE A 428 10.05 -14.86 -2.74
N GLY A 429 8.76 -15.20 -2.77
CA GLY A 429 7.96 -15.46 -1.59
C GLY A 429 6.47 -15.48 -1.91
N TYR A 430 5.68 -15.23 -0.88
CA TYR A 430 4.23 -15.17 -0.89
C TYR A 430 3.78 -13.90 -0.17
N TRP A 431 2.57 -13.46 -0.47
CA TRP A 431 1.80 -12.54 0.33
C TRP A 431 0.46 -13.20 0.67
N SER A 432 -0.05 -12.99 1.88
CA SER A 432 -1.47 -13.24 2.18
C SER A 432 -2.04 -12.14 3.07
N ASN A 433 -3.35 -11.95 3.03
CA ASN A 433 -4.02 -11.02 3.95
C ASN A 433 -3.94 -11.47 5.43
N TYR A 434 -3.50 -12.71 5.67
CA TYR A 434 -3.35 -13.34 6.98
C TYR A 434 -1.95 -13.13 7.60
N SER A 435 -0.90 -13.21 6.78
CA SER A 435 0.52 -13.18 7.20
C SER A 435 1.31 -11.97 6.72
N GLY A 436 0.83 -11.23 5.72
CA GLY A 436 1.68 -10.33 4.94
C GLY A 436 2.72 -11.12 4.14
N LEU A 437 3.89 -10.51 3.90
CA LEU A 437 4.98 -11.08 3.10
C LEU A 437 5.71 -12.22 3.82
N SER A 438 5.85 -13.38 3.18
CA SER A 438 6.39 -14.61 3.78
C SER A 438 7.22 -15.42 2.78
N THR A 439 8.25 -16.15 3.26
CA THR A 439 8.92 -17.20 2.49
C THR A 439 8.29 -18.59 2.68
N ILE A 440 7.35 -18.73 3.62
CA ILE A 440 6.56 -19.93 3.91
C ILE A 440 5.21 -19.82 3.17
N PRO A 441 4.70 -20.90 2.53
CA PRO A 441 3.40 -20.89 1.86
C PRO A 441 2.23 -20.50 2.80
N PRO A 442 1.19 -19.80 2.31
CA PRO A 442 0.08 -19.33 3.13
C PRO A 442 -0.66 -20.44 3.89
N GLU A 443 -0.86 -21.59 3.25
CA GLU A 443 -1.58 -22.74 3.80
C GLU A 443 -0.92 -23.30 5.07
N ALA A 444 0.41 -23.23 5.18
CA ALA A 444 1.16 -23.68 6.36
C ALA A 444 1.16 -22.66 7.52
N LEU A 445 0.43 -21.54 7.37
CA LEU A 445 0.33 -20.47 8.37
C LEU A 445 -1.09 -20.30 8.92
N TYR A 446 -2.13 -20.83 8.26
CA TYR A 446 -3.53 -20.66 8.69
C TYR A 446 -3.89 -21.41 9.99
N ASP A 447 -3.11 -22.41 10.39
CA ASP A 447 -3.25 -23.14 11.67
C ASP A 447 -2.75 -22.33 12.89
N ARG A 448 -2.19 -21.14 12.68
CA ARG A 448 -1.58 -20.28 13.71
C ARG A 448 -2.28 -18.92 13.71
N PRO A 449 -2.36 -18.19 14.84
CA PRO A 449 -3.03 -16.89 14.85
C PRO A 449 -2.42 -15.88 13.84
N PRO A 450 -3.22 -14.99 13.23
CA PRO A 450 -2.73 -14.03 12.23
C PRO A 450 -1.60 -13.15 12.76
N ASN A 451 -0.54 -12.99 11.97
CA ASN A 451 0.62 -12.19 12.36
C ASN A 451 1.24 -11.51 11.14
N ARG A 452 1.03 -10.18 11.04
CA ARG A 452 1.53 -9.33 9.94
C ARG A 452 2.63 -8.36 10.39
N SER A 453 3.20 -8.57 11.58
CA SER A 453 4.21 -7.67 12.15
C SER A 453 5.46 -7.59 11.26
N MET A 454 6.01 -6.38 11.08
CA MET A 454 7.12 -6.13 10.14
C MET A 454 8.35 -7.01 10.41
N ALA A 455 8.62 -7.36 11.66
CA ALA A 455 9.75 -8.23 12.04
C ALA A 455 9.63 -9.67 11.51
N ASN A 456 8.41 -10.13 11.21
CA ASN A 456 8.16 -11.45 10.62
C ASN A 456 8.02 -11.41 9.10
N GLN A 457 7.90 -10.22 8.48
CA GLN A 457 7.78 -10.11 7.04
C GLN A 457 9.11 -10.43 6.36
N LYS A 458 9.09 -11.31 5.36
CA LYS A 458 10.32 -11.79 4.71
C LYS A 458 10.10 -12.24 3.28
N LEU A 459 11.00 -11.80 2.39
CA LEU A 459 11.16 -12.29 1.02
C LEU A 459 12.60 -12.77 0.79
N TYR A 460 12.81 -13.65 -0.19
CA TYR A 460 14.14 -13.97 -0.71
C TYR A 460 14.74 -12.77 -1.48
N ALA A 461 16.05 -12.81 -1.71
CA ALA A 461 16.76 -11.78 -2.46
C ALA A 461 16.23 -11.65 -3.90
N VAL A 462 16.14 -10.41 -4.36
CA VAL A 462 15.63 -10.00 -5.68
C VAL A 462 16.81 -9.61 -6.57
N ILE A 463 16.71 -9.92 -7.86
CA ILE A 463 17.55 -9.32 -8.90
C ILE A 463 16.74 -8.20 -9.53
N TRP A 464 17.27 -6.98 -9.47
CA TRP A 464 16.61 -5.76 -9.93
C TRP A 464 17.02 -5.41 -11.37
N PRO A 465 16.29 -4.49 -12.05
CA PRO A 465 16.69 -3.96 -13.35
C PRO A 465 18.12 -3.41 -13.32
N GLY A 466 18.93 -3.73 -14.33
CA GLY A 466 20.38 -3.49 -14.32
C GLY A 466 21.23 -4.59 -13.65
N GLU A 467 20.65 -5.79 -13.45
CA GLU A 467 21.33 -7.02 -12.97
C GLU A 467 21.94 -6.94 -11.56
N THR A 468 21.46 -6.02 -10.73
CA THR A 468 21.94 -5.84 -9.35
C THR A 468 21.08 -6.57 -8.32
N THR A 469 21.71 -7.08 -7.26
CA THR A 469 21.01 -7.56 -6.05
C THR A 469 20.85 -6.47 -4.98
N VAL A 470 21.49 -5.30 -5.17
CA VAL A 470 21.42 -4.17 -4.24
C VAL A 470 20.06 -3.49 -4.40
N LYS A 471 19.28 -3.40 -3.30
CA LYS A 471 17.97 -2.73 -3.27
C LYS A 471 18.07 -1.30 -3.83
N PRO A 472 17.36 -0.96 -4.92
CA PRO A 472 17.35 0.40 -5.45
C PRO A 472 16.85 1.43 -4.43
N ARG A 473 17.37 2.66 -4.53
CA ARG A 473 16.92 3.81 -3.73
C ARG A 473 15.43 4.12 -3.95
N GLY A 474 14.90 3.77 -5.13
CA GLY A 474 13.52 4.02 -5.54
C GLY A 474 13.24 5.47 -5.94
N TRP A 475 14.24 6.35 -5.91
CA TRP A 475 14.14 7.74 -6.36
C TRP A 475 15.52 8.32 -6.70
N VAL A 476 15.53 9.40 -7.48
CA VAL A 476 16.67 10.26 -7.79
C VAL A 476 16.27 11.73 -7.65
N PHE A 477 17.23 12.64 -7.55
CA PHE A 477 16.92 14.06 -7.70
C PHE A 477 16.43 14.34 -9.13
N PRO A 478 15.42 15.22 -9.31
CA PRO A 478 14.90 15.51 -10.64
C PRO A 478 15.91 16.27 -11.49
N ASN A 479 16.04 15.90 -12.77
CA ASN A 479 16.84 16.67 -13.74
C ASN A 479 16.26 18.08 -14.01
N ASN A 480 14.95 18.26 -13.77
CA ASN A 480 14.23 19.53 -13.75
C ASN A 480 14.06 20.09 -12.32
N GLY A 481 14.90 19.67 -11.38
CA GLY A 481 14.61 19.77 -9.96
C GLY A 481 14.61 21.20 -9.41
N LYS A 482 13.62 21.47 -8.55
CA LYS A 482 13.43 22.76 -7.89
C LYS A 482 14.67 23.11 -7.07
N GLN A 483 15.49 24.02 -7.59
CA GLN A 483 16.67 24.55 -6.90
C GLN A 483 16.27 25.11 -5.53
N LEU A 484 16.75 24.49 -4.45
CA LEU A 484 16.34 24.79 -3.09
C LEU A 484 16.66 26.25 -2.74
N ARG A 485 15.65 26.99 -2.29
CA ARG A 485 15.76 28.39 -1.87
C ARG A 485 16.21 28.43 -0.42
N ILE A 486 17.51 28.59 -0.21
CA ILE A 486 18.12 28.64 1.13
C ILE A 486 18.09 30.07 1.64
N GLY A 487 17.28 30.36 2.66
CA GLY A 487 17.25 31.67 3.30
C GLY A 487 18.51 31.93 4.12
N VAL A 488 19.20 33.05 3.88
CA VAL A 488 20.45 33.42 4.55
C VAL A 488 20.34 34.82 5.13
N PRO A 489 20.65 35.04 6.43
CA PRO A 489 20.47 36.34 7.08
C PRO A 489 21.45 37.39 6.56
N ASN A 490 20.92 38.45 5.95
CA ASN A 490 21.63 39.64 5.53
C ASN A 490 21.70 40.61 6.73
N ARG A 491 22.86 40.66 7.41
CA ARG A 491 22.99 41.23 8.77
C ARG A 491 24.16 42.21 8.91
N VAL A 492 24.08 43.10 9.89
CA VAL A 492 25.12 44.12 10.15
C VAL A 492 26.24 43.70 11.11
N SER A 493 25.98 42.83 12.09
CA SER A 493 26.97 42.34 13.06
C SER A 493 27.31 40.86 12.87
N PHE A 494 28.41 40.38 13.46
CA PHE A 494 28.85 38.97 13.40
C PHE A 494 29.01 38.43 11.96
N LYS A 495 29.63 39.23 11.09
CA LYS A 495 29.79 38.98 9.64
C LYS A 495 30.72 37.80 9.31
N GLU A 496 31.43 37.32 10.32
CA GLU A 496 32.32 36.16 10.33
C GLU A 496 31.53 34.84 10.27
N PHE A 497 30.33 34.80 10.87
CA PHE A 497 29.42 33.64 10.82
C PHE A 497 28.66 33.60 9.50
N VAL A 498 28.08 34.73 9.08
CA VAL A 498 27.40 34.91 7.79
C VAL A 498 27.55 36.36 7.34
N SER A 499 28.00 36.57 6.10
CA SER A 499 27.86 37.85 5.39
C SER A 499 27.63 37.68 3.89
N LYS A 500 26.83 38.59 3.31
CA LYS A 500 26.66 38.72 1.86
C LYS A 500 27.91 39.37 1.25
N VAL A 501 28.35 38.89 0.09
CA VAL A 501 29.46 39.48 -0.66
C VAL A 501 28.95 40.70 -1.44
N GLN A 502 29.64 41.84 -1.32
CA GLN A 502 29.30 43.06 -2.05
C GLN A 502 29.54 42.88 -3.55
N GLY A 503 28.66 43.44 -4.38
CA GLY A 503 28.75 43.31 -5.85
C GLY A 503 28.22 41.99 -6.44
N THR A 504 27.58 41.12 -5.64
CA THR A 504 26.92 39.90 -6.16
C THR A 504 25.61 39.64 -5.42
N GLU A 505 24.53 39.32 -6.12
CA GLU A 505 23.19 39.25 -5.51
C GLU A 505 23.02 38.09 -4.53
N ASN A 506 23.60 36.92 -4.85
CA ASN A 506 23.32 35.64 -4.19
C ASN A 506 24.57 34.93 -3.61
N LEU A 507 25.71 35.63 -3.53
CA LEU A 507 26.95 35.07 -2.97
C LEU A 507 27.12 35.46 -1.50
N PHE A 508 27.39 34.46 -0.66
CA PHE A 508 27.58 34.59 0.79
C PHE A 508 28.87 33.89 1.21
N LYS A 509 29.39 34.28 2.36
CA LYS A 509 30.59 33.72 3.00
C LYS A 509 30.43 33.70 4.52
N GLY A 510 31.35 33.00 5.19
CA GLY A 510 31.39 32.89 6.64
C GLY A 510 31.05 31.49 7.12
N PHE A 511 31.43 31.21 8.36
CA PHE A 511 31.49 29.86 8.92
C PHE A 511 30.24 29.00 8.68
N CYS A 512 29.05 29.56 8.80
CA CYS A 512 27.79 28.81 8.64
C CYS A 512 27.52 28.42 7.18
N ILE A 513 28.03 29.19 6.22
CA ILE A 513 27.98 28.87 4.78
C ILE A 513 28.97 27.74 4.48
N ASP A 514 30.19 27.84 5.00
CA ASP A 514 31.24 26.85 4.77
C ASP A 514 30.85 25.47 5.35
N VAL A 515 30.24 25.45 6.54
CA VAL A 515 29.65 24.24 7.15
C VAL A 515 28.52 23.64 6.28
N PHE A 516 27.63 24.47 5.73
CA PHE A 516 26.56 23.98 4.85
C PHE A 516 27.11 23.41 3.53
N VAL A 517 28.06 24.10 2.89
CA VAL A 517 28.71 23.64 1.65
C VAL A 517 29.45 22.32 1.88
N ALA A 518 30.18 22.19 2.99
CA ALA A 518 30.84 20.94 3.37
C ALA A 518 29.83 19.80 3.64
N ALA A 519 28.74 20.08 4.37
CA ALA A 519 27.69 19.09 4.64
C ALA A 519 26.98 18.60 3.37
N VAL A 520 26.71 19.49 2.40
CA VAL A 520 26.17 19.11 1.09
C VAL A 520 27.20 18.35 0.26
N GLY A 521 28.48 18.72 0.33
CA GLY A 521 29.58 18.03 -0.36
C GLY A 521 29.84 16.58 0.12
N LEU A 522 29.39 16.23 1.33
CA LEU A 522 29.43 14.86 1.87
C LEU A 522 28.25 13.99 1.41
N LEU A 523 27.25 14.55 0.73
CA LEU A 523 26.12 13.77 0.21
C LEU A 523 26.55 12.98 -1.04
N PRO A 524 26.15 11.70 -1.19
CA PRO A 524 26.49 10.88 -2.37
C PRO A 524 25.66 11.25 -3.63
N TYR A 525 25.31 12.53 -3.78
CA TYR A 525 24.48 13.10 -4.84
C TYR A 525 24.56 14.63 -4.83
N ALA A 526 24.47 15.25 -6.00
CA ALA A 526 24.36 16.70 -6.08
C ALA A 526 22.98 17.18 -5.59
N VAL A 527 22.96 18.23 -4.77
CA VAL A 527 21.74 18.94 -4.37
C VAL A 527 21.77 20.34 -5.00
N PRO A 528 20.86 20.69 -5.93
CA PRO A 528 20.79 22.02 -6.49
C PRO A 528 20.19 23.00 -5.48
N TYR A 529 20.94 24.02 -5.06
CA TYR A 529 20.47 25.07 -4.17
C TYR A 529 20.88 26.46 -4.66
N ARG A 530 20.25 27.50 -4.11
CA ARG A 530 20.69 28.89 -4.17
C ARG A 530 20.44 29.59 -2.84
N PHE A 531 21.39 30.41 -2.42
CA PHE A 531 21.19 31.29 -1.27
C PHE A 531 20.36 32.51 -1.68
N ILE A 532 19.47 32.96 -0.80
CA ILE A 532 18.63 34.15 -0.98
C ILE A 532 18.74 35.00 0.29
N PRO A 533 19.04 36.32 0.18
CA PRO A 533 19.13 37.19 1.34
C PRO A 533 17.78 37.35 2.06
N PHE A 534 17.82 37.36 3.38
CA PHE A 534 16.72 37.74 4.25
C PHE A 534 17.15 38.84 5.21
N GLY A 535 16.46 39.99 5.19
CA GLY A 535 16.88 41.21 5.88
C GLY A 535 17.40 42.28 4.92
N ASP A 536 17.30 43.54 5.35
CA ASP A 536 17.71 44.72 4.58
C ASP A 536 19.25 44.87 4.49
N GLY A 537 19.98 44.41 5.52
CA GLY A 537 21.41 44.64 5.67
C GLY A 537 21.75 45.97 6.35
N HIS A 538 20.75 46.68 6.90
CA HIS A 538 20.91 47.85 7.76
C HIS A 538 20.69 47.50 9.24
N GLU A 539 19.88 46.48 9.54
CA GLU A 539 19.73 45.92 10.88
C GLU A 539 20.07 44.40 10.93
N ASN A 540 19.81 43.75 12.07
CA ASN A 540 19.94 42.31 12.23
C ASN A 540 18.55 41.66 12.03
N PRO A 541 18.37 40.77 11.03
CA PRO A 541 17.06 40.23 10.69
C PRO A 541 16.49 39.27 11.75
N SER A 542 15.16 39.29 11.91
CA SER A 542 14.42 38.40 12.81
C SER A 542 14.56 36.93 12.38
N TYR A 543 15.37 36.15 13.10
CA TYR A 543 15.52 34.70 12.85
C TYR A 543 14.22 33.91 13.09
N THR A 544 13.28 34.47 13.83
CA THR A 544 11.95 33.87 13.99
C THR A 544 11.14 34.02 12.71
N GLU A 545 11.18 35.19 12.06
CA GLU A 545 10.52 35.39 10.74
C GLU A 545 11.21 34.62 9.62
N LEU A 546 12.56 34.56 9.61
CA LEU A 546 13.32 33.72 8.68
C LEU A 546 12.84 32.26 8.71
N VAL A 547 12.60 31.74 9.91
CA VAL A 547 12.05 30.38 10.11
C VAL A 547 10.58 30.30 9.69
N THR A 548 9.73 31.28 10.01
CA THR A 548 8.33 31.32 9.54
C THR A 548 8.24 31.39 8.00
N LYS A 549 9.20 32.00 7.30
CA LYS A 549 9.26 31.98 5.83
C LYS A 549 9.51 30.58 5.23
N ILE A 550 9.99 29.62 6.02
CA ILE A 550 10.03 28.20 5.62
C ILE A 550 8.61 27.61 5.67
N THR A 551 7.84 27.87 6.74
CA THR A 551 6.47 27.31 6.87
C THR A 551 5.48 27.90 5.87
N THR A 552 5.70 29.12 5.39
CA THR A 552 4.95 29.69 4.26
C THR A 552 5.47 29.25 2.89
N GLY A 553 6.41 28.31 2.81
CA GLY A 553 6.98 27.81 1.56
C GLY A 553 7.73 28.86 0.74
N PHE A 554 8.21 29.96 1.35
CA PHE A 554 9.00 30.98 0.66
C PHE A 554 10.48 30.60 0.57
N PHE A 555 11.03 30.05 1.65
CA PHE A 555 12.28 29.31 1.66
C PHE A 555 12.01 27.81 1.73
N ASP A 556 12.95 27.01 1.23
CA ASP A 556 12.91 25.54 1.34
C ASP A 556 13.77 25.05 2.52
N ALA A 557 14.75 25.84 2.96
CA ALA A 557 15.50 25.72 4.21
C ALA A 557 16.16 27.07 4.57
N ALA A 558 16.84 27.18 5.71
CA ALA A 558 17.63 28.36 6.07
C ALA A 558 19.01 27.98 6.66
N VAL A 559 20.00 28.86 6.48
CA VAL A 559 21.39 28.65 6.93
C VAL A 559 21.90 29.89 7.66
N GLY A 560 22.51 29.68 8.84
CA GLY A 560 23.10 30.71 9.68
C GLY A 560 23.25 30.25 11.13
N ASP A 561 23.68 31.14 12.01
CA ASP A 561 23.78 30.97 13.47
C ASP A 561 22.40 30.99 14.17
N ILE A 562 21.44 30.24 13.61
CA ILE A 562 20.04 30.20 14.05
C ILE A 562 19.93 29.36 15.32
N ALA A 563 19.88 30.04 16.48
CA ALA A 563 19.69 29.38 17.77
C ALA A 563 18.41 28.51 17.80
N ILE A 564 18.57 27.23 18.13
CA ILE A 564 17.50 26.26 18.34
C ILE A 564 16.79 26.60 19.65
N VAL A 565 15.51 26.96 19.57
CA VAL A 565 14.68 27.34 20.73
C VAL A 565 13.27 26.77 20.60
N THR A 566 12.63 26.47 21.74
CA THR A 566 11.37 25.70 21.84
C THR A 566 10.21 26.25 20.99
N ASN A 567 10.18 27.56 20.71
CA ASN A 567 9.14 28.14 19.86
C ASN A 567 9.39 27.92 18.36
N ARG A 568 10.65 27.77 17.93
CA ARG A 568 11.02 27.48 16.53
C ARG A 568 10.90 25.98 16.21
N THR A 569 11.27 25.12 17.15
CA THR A 569 11.12 23.65 17.03
C THR A 569 9.67 23.16 17.02
N ARG A 570 8.69 24.06 17.19
CA ARG A 570 7.25 23.78 17.01
C ARG A 570 6.76 24.03 15.59
N ILE A 571 7.55 24.70 14.76
CA ILE A 571 7.15 25.15 13.42
C ILE A 571 8.08 24.68 12.31
N VAL A 572 9.35 24.36 12.60
CA VAL A 572 10.28 23.67 11.68
C VAL A 572 11.13 22.66 12.42
N ASP A 573 11.59 21.65 11.68
CA ASP A 573 12.66 20.75 12.10
C ASP A 573 14.03 21.44 12.05
N PHE A 574 14.97 20.94 12.86
CA PHE A 574 16.36 21.41 12.92
C PHE A 574 17.32 20.24 12.75
N THR A 575 18.50 20.50 12.16
CA THR A 575 19.63 19.56 12.22
C THR A 575 20.16 19.45 13.66
N GLN A 576 21.05 18.49 13.92
CA GLN A 576 21.87 18.57 15.12
C GLN A 576 22.70 19.88 15.13
N PRO A 577 22.95 20.48 16.31
CA PRO A 577 23.72 21.71 16.41
C PRO A 577 25.20 21.47 16.10
N TYR A 578 25.73 22.18 15.10
CA TYR A 578 27.14 22.11 14.69
C TYR A 578 28.08 22.98 15.55
N VAL A 579 27.52 23.85 16.41
CA VAL A 579 28.23 24.59 17.47
C VAL A 579 27.37 24.55 18.73
N ALA A 580 27.99 24.30 19.88
CA ALA A 580 27.33 24.39 21.19
C ALA A 580 27.16 25.86 21.60
N SER A 581 25.94 26.26 21.99
CA SER A 581 25.67 27.58 22.55
C SER A 581 25.98 27.63 24.06
N GLY A 582 26.51 28.76 24.52
CA GLY A 582 26.81 29.00 25.93
C GLY A 582 26.67 30.49 26.28
N LEU A 583 26.17 30.77 27.49
CA LEU A 583 26.08 32.13 28.02
C LEU A 583 27.39 32.52 28.69
N VAL A 584 28.04 33.57 28.18
CA VAL A 584 29.27 34.14 28.74
C VAL A 584 29.05 35.62 29.02
N VAL A 585 29.35 36.05 30.25
CA VAL A 585 29.27 37.47 30.65
C VAL A 585 30.60 38.15 30.33
N VAL A 586 30.59 39.10 29.40
CA VAL A 586 31.75 39.94 29.07
C VAL A 586 31.65 41.24 29.85
N ALA A 587 32.61 41.51 30.74
CA ALA A 587 32.67 42.72 31.55
C ALA A 587 33.95 43.53 31.25
N PRO A 588 33.89 44.87 31.13
CA PRO A 588 35.05 45.69 30.81
C PRO A 588 36.00 45.82 32.01
N PHE A 589 37.19 45.21 31.91
CA PHE A 589 38.22 45.30 32.95
C PHE A 589 38.96 46.65 32.90
N LYS A 590 38.96 47.38 34.02
CA LYS A 590 39.80 48.59 34.21
C LYS A 590 40.94 48.26 35.17
N LYS A 591 42.19 48.38 34.70
CA LYS A 591 43.39 48.14 35.51
C LYS A 591 43.57 49.25 36.54
N LEU A 592 43.66 48.90 37.82
CA LEU A 592 43.92 49.84 38.91
C LEU A 592 45.42 50.21 38.95
N ASN A 593 45.73 51.49 38.76
CA ASN A 593 47.10 51.99 38.87
C ASN A 593 47.51 52.20 40.35
N THR A 594 48.24 51.23 40.90
CA THR A 594 48.99 51.37 42.16
C THR A 594 50.31 52.08 41.89
N GLY A 595 50.27 53.41 41.76
CA GLY A 595 51.49 54.23 41.64
C GLY A 595 52.34 54.22 42.92
N ALA A 596 53.61 54.63 42.82
CA ALA A 596 54.60 54.54 43.89
C ALA A 596 54.14 55.15 45.24
N TRP A 597 53.33 56.21 45.22
CA TRP A 597 52.74 56.85 46.40
C TRP A 597 51.69 56.00 47.15
N ALA A 598 51.46 54.74 46.76
CA ALA A 598 50.52 53.85 47.44
C ALA A 598 50.82 53.66 48.94
N PHE A 599 52.08 53.78 49.37
CA PHE A 599 52.49 53.67 50.78
C PHE A 599 51.97 54.81 51.67
N LEU A 600 51.55 55.95 51.10
CA LEU A 600 50.93 57.03 51.87
C LEU A 600 49.44 56.80 52.15
N ARG A 601 48.76 55.91 51.39
CA ARG A 601 47.31 55.63 51.52
C ARG A 601 46.83 55.16 52.90
N PRO A 602 47.61 54.44 53.76
CA PRO A 602 47.12 53.98 55.06
C PRO A 602 46.75 55.08 56.05
N PHE A 603 47.28 56.29 55.88
CA PHE A 603 47.01 57.44 56.76
C PHE A 603 46.57 58.65 55.94
N ASN A 604 45.65 59.47 56.47
CA ASN A 604 45.31 60.74 55.81
C ASN A 604 46.46 61.76 55.99
N GLY A 605 46.47 62.82 55.18
CA GLY A 605 47.53 63.84 55.24
C GLY A 605 47.65 64.56 56.59
N LEU A 606 46.57 64.63 57.36
CA LEU A 606 46.56 65.24 58.69
C LEU A 606 47.25 64.32 59.72
N MET A 607 47.06 62.99 59.64
CA MET A 607 47.81 62.04 60.46
C MET A 607 49.31 62.06 60.14
N TRP A 608 49.69 62.15 58.86
CA TRP A 608 51.10 62.35 58.48
C TRP A 608 51.67 63.67 59.06
N ALA A 609 50.91 64.76 59.03
CA ALA A 609 51.30 66.03 59.63
C ALA A 609 51.45 65.93 61.17
N VAL A 610 50.52 65.26 61.86
CA VAL A 610 50.61 65.02 63.32
C VAL A 610 51.85 64.19 63.66
N THR A 611 52.17 63.13 62.91
CA THR A 611 53.40 62.34 63.11
C THR A 611 54.66 63.18 62.94
N ALA A 612 54.72 64.05 61.91
CA ALA A 612 55.84 64.97 61.71
C ALA A 612 55.97 66.01 62.84
N THR A 613 54.84 66.55 63.32
CA THR A 613 54.83 67.45 64.49
C THR A 613 55.31 66.75 65.76
N PHE A 614 54.90 65.49 66.00
CA PHE A 614 55.36 64.71 67.15
C PHE A 614 56.87 64.44 67.08
N PHE A 615 57.43 64.14 65.90
CA PHE A 615 58.88 64.00 65.73
C PHE A 615 59.63 65.26 66.18
N ILE A 616 59.21 66.44 65.71
CA ILE A 616 59.82 67.73 66.09
C ILE A 616 59.68 68.00 67.59
N VAL A 617 58.52 67.70 68.19
CA VAL A 617 58.30 67.87 69.63
C VAL A 617 59.21 66.94 70.45
N VAL A 618 59.39 65.68 70.03
CA VAL A 618 60.32 64.75 70.69
C VAL A 618 61.77 65.23 70.55
N GLY A 619 62.19 65.70 69.36
CA GLY A 619 63.52 66.28 69.15
C GLY A 619 63.79 67.50 70.05
N ILE A 620 62.80 68.37 70.23
CA ILE A 620 62.89 69.51 71.17
C ILE A 620 63.00 69.03 72.63
N VAL A 621 62.24 68.00 73.04
CA VAL A 621 62.33 67.45 74.41
C VAL A 621 63.69 66.80 74.68
N VAL A 622 64.23 66.03 73.72
CA VAL A 622 65.58 65.46 73.80
C VAL A 622 66.64 66.57 73.88
N TRP A 623 66.51 67.61 73.05
CA TRP A 623 67.39 68.79 73.11
C TRP A 623 67.38 69.47 74.49
N ILE A 624 66.21 69.71 75.09
CA ILE A 624 66.10 70.31 76.44
C ILE A 624 66.81 69.46 77.49
N LEU A 625 66.67 68.13 77.42
CA LEU A 625 67.26 67.20 78.39
C LEU A 625 68.79 67.10 78.24
N GLU A 626 69.30 66.96 77.01
CA GLU A 626 70.73 66.72 76.78
C GLU A 626 71.59 68.00 76.71
N HIS A 627 71.04 69.16 76.33
CA HIS A 627 71.80 70.42 76.19
C HIS A 627 72.56 70.87 77.47
N ARG A 628 72.17 70.36 78.65
CA ARG A 628 72.87 70.61 79.91
C ARG A 628 74.10 69.71 80.13
N ILE A 629 74.23 68.58 79.44
CA ILE A 629 75.25 67.54 79.70
C ILE A 629 76.10 67.23 78.46
N ASN A 630 75.48 67.17 77.28
CA ASN A 630 76.12 66.77 76.02
C ASN A 630 76.52 68.00 75.19
N ASP A 631 77.81 68.12 74.87
CA ASP A 631 78.37 69.30 74.18
C ASP A 631 78.02 69.37 72.69
N GLU A 632 77.56 68.29 72.03
CA GLU A 632 77.09 68.37 70.64
C GLU A 632 75.89 69.32 70.51
N PHE A 633 75.02 69.34 71.52
CA PHE A 633 73.87 70.23 71.60
C PHE A 633 74.22 71.69 71.96
N ARG A 634 75.51 72.03 72.11
CA ARG A 634 76.01 73.40 72.38
C ARG A 634 76.67 74.08 71.18
N GLY A 635 76.68 73.41 70.02
CA GLY A 635 77.16 73.98 68.76
C GLY A 635 76.33 75.19 68.26
N PRO A 636 76.78 75.87 67.18
CA PRO A 636 76.06 77.01 66.61
C PRO A 636 74.66 76.62 66.12
N PRO A 637 73.68 77.55 66.04
CA PRO A 637 72.26 77.22 65.92
C PRO A 637 71.86 76.28 64.77
N LYS A 638 72.51 76.39 63.60
CA LYS A 638 72.29 75.47 62.46
C LYS A 638 72.62 74.01 62.79
N ARG A 639 73.61 73.76 63.65
CA ARG A 639 74.03 72.42 64.05
C ARG A 639 73.01 71.82 65.02
N GLN A 640 72.60 72.59 66.03
CA GLN A 640 71.51 72.22 66.94
C GLN A 640 70.22 71.86 66.20
N LEU A 641 69.83 72.65 65.18
CA LEU A 641 68.64 72.41 64.36
C LEU A 641 68.70 71.09 63.56
N ILE A 642 69.90 70.64 63.16
CA ILE A 642 70.10 69.35 62.48
C ILE A 642 70.07 68.18 63.48
N THR A 643 70.43 68.39 64.75
CA THR A 643 70.32 67.38 65.81
C THR A 643 68.92 67.30 66.44
N ILE A 644 67.98 68.17 66.03
CA ILE A 644 66.57 68.20 66.49
C ILE A 644 65.61 67.51 65.48
N LEU A 645 66.03 67.32 64.22
CA LEU A 645 65.22 66.88 63.08
C LEU A 645 65.60 65.48 62.57
#